data_AF-A0A1M2VB42-F1
#
_entry.id   AF-A0A1M2VB42-F1
#
_cell.length_a   1.000
_cell.length_b   1.000
_cell.length_c   1.000
_cell.angle_alpha   90.00
_cell.angle_beta   90.00
_cell.angle_gamma   90.00
#
_symmetry.space_group_name_H-M   'P 1'
#
loop_
_entity.id
_entity.type
_entity.pdbx_description
1 polymer ?
#
loop_
_entity_poly.entity_id
_entity_poly.type
_entity_poly.pdbx_seq_one_letter_code
_entity_poly.pdbx_strand_id
1 'polypeptide(L)'
;MVRWAEGISRESIVLVEGVIQRPPPDQEDVHSTTIHQYEIKIAKLHVVSAPSTTLPYQVEDVSRPKEYYEREDAQFVRVGERTRLDHRVLDLRSPASHAIFRIHAGVCELFRSYLTERHFIEIHSSKLQGSSTESGAAVFKVDYFRRPAYLAQSPQLAKQMCIAADMDRVFEIGPVFRAENSNTHRHLTEFTGLDLEMAIDSHYHEVVDLLDDLFKAIFEGLQSKFRDEIETVKQFYPSDDVVILDKTPRLKFSEGIRMLRDSGWTEDDGSELSETDDLSTRAEQRLGQLVKEKYGADFYIIDKFPLEVRPFYTMPDPEDNRWSNSYDFFLRGEEILSGGQRIHVAPLLEERMREDGVDPETMKEYVDGFRWGCPPHGGGGVGLERIVMLFLKLGNIRWASLFPRDPRSFIVRGQDPTEAALVAANSLILHGPESTTFQPGKKSGDIPPLENLIAKYGDATNTSWTDPAWTVWRDKATGAAVGYIPENGFAVTFGNPLCPADQIPRVVKAYLAHLHEENLKPIWGCIDRTTEQYLAEDLGWGAVIAVAEERINPTEVDPAENDKTVRRKIHRAEREGVKIIEVGPEMDPQVKKQLEERCQEWAKNRKGTQIHLTGVRPFDDMAHRKYYYATDKDGKPCAMVVLAQLAPKHGFQIKWALEFPGAPLGAIEYILTYVIKKLGDAGVKSATFGAGAIERMHPAENVRGFRVKALEKAYNGLSTTFHLTNKGDFRSKFGSWQDPMYICYPKGGLGVKGIDAIMSMLQKEK
;
A
#
# COMPACT_ATOMS: atom_id res chain seq x y z
N MET A 1 -57.01 6.22 -2.06
CA MET A 1 -56.03 5.16 -2.36
C MET A 1 -54.98 5.64 -3.36
N VAL A 2 -55.33 6.02 -4.59
CA VAL A 2 -54.38 6.48 -5.63
C VAL A 2 -53.40 7.56 -5.14
N ARG A 3 -53.90 8.68 -4.61
CA ARG A 3 -53.05 9.76 -4.05
C ARG A 3 -52.09 9.30 -2.95
N TRP A 4 -52.46 8.29 -2.16
CA TRP A 4 -51.58 7.74 -1.13
C TRP A 4 -50.51 6.84 -1.76
N ALA A 5 -50.86 6.04 -2.76
CA ALA A 5 -49.94 5.19 -3.51
C ALA A 5 -48.87 6.02 -4.25
N GLU A 6 -49.25 7.16 -4.85
CA GLU A 6 -48.34 8.11 -5.49
C GLU A 6 -47.31 8.72 -4.52
N GLY A 7 -47.63 8.76 -3.23
CA GLY A 7 -46.74 9.27 -2.18
C GLY A 7 -45.83 8.23 -1.54
N ILE A 8 -45.89 6.96 -1.99
CA ILE A 8 -45.02 5.91 -1.46
C ILE A 8 -43.59 6.17 -1.95
N SER A 9 -42.66 6.29 -1.00
CA SER A 9 -41.23 6.43 -1.31
C SER A 9 -40.73 5.23 -2.13
N ARG A 10 -39.89 5.48 -3.13
CA ARG A 10 -39.18 4.44 -3.86
C ARG A 10 -38.42 3.53 -2.91
N GLU A 11 -38.18 2.28 -3.32
CA GLU A 11 -37.56 1.23 -2.50
C GLU A 11 -38.36 0.78 -1.26
N SER A 12 -39.61 1.24 -1.09
CA SER A 12 -40.50 0.70 -0.07
C SER A 12 -40.94 -0.72 -0.45
N ILE A 13 -40.88 -1.63 0.51
CA ILE A 13 -41.45 -2.97 0.38
C ILE A 13 -42.94 -2.85 0.63
N VAL A 14 -43.74 -3.31 -0.32
CA VAL A 14 -45.20 -3.25 -0.27
C VAL A 14 -45.81 -4.65 -0.33
N LEU A 15 -46.93 -4.83 0.36
CA LEU A 15 -47.82 -5.97 0.22
C LEU A 15 -48.99 -5.55 -0.69
N VAL A 16 -49.13 -6.24 -1.82
CA VAL A 16 -50.15 -5.94 -2.84
C VAL A 16 -51.13 -7.10 -2.93
N GLU A 17 -52.42 -6.80 -2.82
CA GLU A 17 -53.51 -7.71 -3.18
C GLU A 17 -54.18 -7.15 -4.43
N GLY A 18 -54.33 -7.94 -5.49
CA GLY A 18 -54.88 -7.47 -6.75
C GLY A 18 -55.17 -8.61 -7.73
N VAL A 19 -55.72 -8.26 -8.89
CA VAL A 19 -56.03 -9.19 -9.97
C VAL A 19 -55.02 -9.03 -11.10
N ILE A 20 -54.38 -10.12 -11.52
CA ILE A 20 -53.51 -10.13 -12.71
C ILE A 20 -54.41 -10.09 -13.94
N GLN A 21 -54.19 -9.13 -14.83
CA GLN A 21 -54.94 -8.96 -16.08
C GLN A 21 -54.02 -8.56 -17.22
N ARG A 22 -54.49 -8.67 -18.47
CA ARG A 22 -53.78 -8.10 -19.63
C ARG A 22 -54.03 -6.58 -19.69
N PRO A 23 -53.10 -5.80 -20.25
CA PRO A 23 -53.35 -4.41 -20.59
C PRO A 23 -54.62 -4.27 -21.45
N PRO A 24 -55.34 -3.14 -21.35
CA PRO A 24 -56.49 -2.84 -22.21
C PRO A 24 -56.14 -2.97 -23.72
N PRO A 25 -57.10 -3.32 -24.60
CA PRO A 25 -56.82 -3.56 -26.02
C PRO A 25 -56.22 -2.36 -26.79
N ASP A 26 -56.36 -1.16 -26.24
CA ASP A 26 -55.84 0.11 -26.74
C ASP A 26 -54.46 0.48 -26.19
N GLN A 27 -53.89 -0.33 -25.31
CA GLN A 27 -52.58 -0.12 -24.70
C GLN A 27 -51.58 -1.17 -25.18
N GLU A 28 -50.36 -0.74 -25.50
CA GLU A 28 -49.25 -1.64 -25.83
C GLU A 28 -48.74 -2.41 -24.60
N ASP A 29 -47.93 -3.44 -24.86
CA ASP A 29 -47.20 -4.20 -23.85
C ASP A 29 -46.37 -3.26 -22.94
N VAL A 30 -46.26 -3.61 -21.66
CA VAL A 30 -45.56 -2.77 -20.66
C VAL A 30 -44.05 -3.01 -20.75
N HIS A 31 -43.39 -2.30 -21.66
CA HIS A 31 -41.95 -2.46 -21.93
C HIS A 31 -41.00 -2.04 -20.78
N SER A 32 -41.52 -1.40 -19.73
CA SER A 32 -40.73 -1.00 -18.56
C SER A 32 -40.56 -2.09 -17.49
N THR A 33 -41.23 -3.25 -17.64
CA THR A 33 -41.16 -4.40 -16.72
C THR A 33 -40.55 -5.61 -17.42
N THR A 34 -40.28 -6.71 -16.71
CA THR A 34 -39.85 -7.98 -17.34
C THR A 34 -41.02 -8.88 -17.78
N ILE A 35 -42.22 -8.65 -17.23
CA ILE A 35 -43.46 -9.33 -17.61
C ILE A 35 -44.33 -8.33 -18.36
N HIS A 36 -44.12 -8.24 -19.67
CA HIS A 36 -44.70 -7.18 -20.50
C HIS A 36 -46.21 -7.32 -20.76
N GLN A 37 -46.72 -8.56 -20.75
CA GLN A 37 -48.08 -8.89 -21.23
C GLN A 37 -49.16 -8.79 -20.15
N TYR A 38 -48.77 -8.49 -18.91
CA TYR A 38 -49.67 -8.50 -17.76
C TYR A 38 -49.42 -7.29 -16.85
N GLU A 39 -50.50 -6.84 -16.23
CA GLU A 39 -50.50 -5.82 -15.18
C GLU A 39 -51.29 -6.31 -13.96
N ILE A 40 -51.09 -5.65 -12.81
CA ILE A 40 -51.82 -5.96 -11.58
C ILE A 40 -52.83 -4.84 -11.31
N LYS A 41 -54.12 -5.18 -11.40
CA LYS A 41 -55.20 -4.31 -10.94
C LYS A 41 -55.28 -4.36 -9.41
N ILE A 42 -54.66 -3.37 -8.77
CA ILE A 42 -54.48 -3.31 -7.31
C ILE A 42 -55.84 -3.14 -6.60
N ALA A 43 -56.13 -4.03 -5.66
CA ALA A 43 -57.30 -3.98 -4.77
C ALA A 43 -56.93 -3.50 -3.35
N LYS A 44 -55.79 -3.95 -2.80
CA LYS A 44 -55.22 -3.46 -1.53
C LYS A 44 -53.72 -3.26 -1.67
N LEU A 45 -53.21 -2.27 -0.95
CA LEU A 45 -51.79 -1.91 -0.95
C LEU A 45 -51.38 -1.47 0.44
N HIS A 46 -50.37 -2.11 1.01
CA HIS A 46 -49.85 -1.82 2.34
C HIS A 46 -48.33 -1.63 2.26
N VAL A 47 -47.79 -0.62 2.95
CA VAL A 47 -46.33 -0.49 3.13
C VAL A 47 -45.90 -1.42 4.26
N VAL A 48 -45.04 -2.38 3.95
CA VAL A 48 -44.43 -3.30 4.93
C VAL A 48 -43.19 -2.66 5.56
N SER A 49 -42.38 -2.02 4.72
CA SER A 49 -41.18 -1.31 5.15
C SER A 49 -40.89 -0.16 4.19
N ALA A 50 -40.55 1.01 4.73
CA ALA A 50 -40.15 2.16 3.93
C ALA A 50 -38.74 2.60 4.33
N PRO A 51 -37.97 3.21 3.41
CA PRO A 51 -36.70 3.84 3.76
C PRO A 51 -36.91 4.88 4.87
N SER A 52 -36.10 4.80 5.93
CA SER A 52 -36.12 5.75 7.05
C SER A 52 -35.19 6.96 6.82
N THR A 53 -34.35 6.88 5.79
CA THR A 53 -33.41 7.93 5.38
C THR A 53 -33.51 8.16 3.88
N THR A 54 -33.04 9.32 3.43
CA THR A 54 -32.90 9.62 2.01
C THR A 54 -31.92 8.64 1.38
N LEU A 55 -32.31 8.03 0.26
CA LEU A 55 -31.44 7.16 -0.51
C LEU A 55 -30.28 7.96 -1.13
N PRO A 56 -29.04 7.43 -1.15
CA PRO A 56 -27.88 8.11 -1.75
C PRO A 56 -28.02 8.30 -3.26
N TYR A 57 -28.78 7.44 -3.94
CA TYR A 57 -29.19 7.51 -5.34
C TYR A 57 -30.41 6.60 -5.54
N GLN A 58 -31.07 6.67 -6.70
CA GLN A 58 -32.19 5.78 -7.01
C GLN A 58 -31.68 4.50 -7.67
N VAL A 59 -32.27 3.33 -7.38
CA VAL A 59 -31.84 2.05 -8.01
C VAL A 59 -31.99 2.11 -9.53
N GLU A 60 -32.97 2.87 -10.05
CA GLU A 60 -33.11 3.08 -11.49
C GLU A 60 -31.92 3.82 -12.11
N ASP A 61 -31.15 4.60 -11.33
CA ASP A 61 -29.96 5.30 -11.82
C ASP A 61 -28.75 4.40 -12.05
N VAL A 62 -28.81 3.15 -11.61
CA VAL A 62 -27.81 2.11 -11.86
C VAL A 62 -28.37 0.88 -12.58
N SER A 63 -29.68 0.90 -12.89
CA SER A 63 -30.40 -0.22 -13.52
C SER A 63 -30.76 0.05 -14.98
N ARG A 64 -30.29 1.16 -15.57
CA ARG A 64 -30.46 1.42 -17.01
C ARG A 64 -29.33 0.77 -17.83
N PRO A 65 -29.64 0.16 -18.99
CA PRO A 65 -28.64 -0.33 -19.92
C PRO A 65 -27.71 0.80 -20.38
N LYS A 66 -26.47 0.44 -20.73
CA LYS A 66 -25.42 1.42 -21.08
C LYS A 66 -25.83 2.33 -22.24
N GLU A 67 -26.49 1.77 -23.25
CA GLU A 67 -26.96 2.46 -24.45
C GLU A 67 -27.88 3.65 -24.15
N TYR A 68 -28.66 3.60 -23.07
CA TYR A 68 -29.55 4.70 -22.69
C TYR A 68 -28.78 5.94 -22.21
N TYR A 69 -27.57 5.78 -21.67
CA TYR A 69 -26.71 6.88 -21.28
C TYR A 69 -25.91 7.46 -22.45
N GLU A 70 -25.84 6.75 -23.58
CA GLU A 70 -25.04 7.12 -24.76
C GLU A 70 -25.87 7.87 -25.83
N ARG A 71 -27.20 7.98 -25.66
CA ARG A 71 -28.06 8.78 -26.54
C ARG A 71 -27.74 10.28 -26.41
N GLU A 72 -27.74 11.01 -27.52
CA GLU A 72 -27.38 12.44 -27.57
C GLU A 72 -28.27 13.33 -26.68
N ASP A 73 -29.50 12.90 -26.37
CA ASP A 73 -30.50 13.60 -25.56
C ASP A 73 -30.59 13.10 -24.10
N ALA A 74 -29.71 12.18 -23.69
CA ALA A 74 -29.78 11.54 -22.37
C ALA A 74 -29.51 12.53 -21.21
N GLN A 75 -30.55 12.87 -20.45
CA GLN A 75 -30.46 13.66 -19.21
C GLN A 75 -30.48 12.79 -17.93
N PHE A 76 -29.80 11.65 -17.94
CA PHE A 76 -29.79 10.73 -16.80
C PHE A 76 -28.62 10.98 -15.84
N VAL A 77 -28.88 10.84 -14.54
CA VAL A 77 -27.85 10.88 -13.50
C VAL A 77 -26.98 9.63 -13.61
N ARG A 78 -25.65 9.81 -13.61
CA ARG A 78 -24.67 8.73 -13.59
C ARG A 78 -24.09 8.57 -12.18
N VAL A 79 -24.23 7.39 -11.60
CA VAL A 79 -23.67 7.08 -10.28
C VAL A 79 -22.28 6.49 -10.44
N GLY A 80 -21.27 7.12 -9.83
CA GLY A 80 -19.89 6.67 -9.91
C GLY A 80 -19.64 5.33 -9.18
N GLU A 81 -18.66 4.57 -9.64
CA GLU A 81 -18.28 3.26 -9.05
C GLU A 81 -18.09 3.34 -7.54
N ARG A 82 -17.31 4.32 -7.06
CA ARG A 82 -17.06 4.50 -5.62
C ARG A 82 -18.36 4.65 -4.82
N THR A 83 -19.30 5.47 -5.30
CA THR A 83 -20.60 5.66 -4.62
C THR A 83 -21.42 4.37 -4.61
N ARG A 84 -21.37 3.58 -5.69
CA ARG A 84 -22.04 2.28 -5.76
C ARG A 84 -21.45 1.30 -4.75
N LEU A 85 -20.12 1.22 -4.65
CA LEU A 85 -19.41 0.37 -3.69
C LEU A 85 -19.58 0.83 -2.23
N ASP A 86 -19.58 2.14 -1.96
CA ASP A 86 -19.81 2.72 -0.63
C ASP A 86 -21.25 2.47 -0.13
N HIS A 87 -22.19 2.28 -1.06
CA HIS A 87 -23.59 1.98 -0.80
C HIS A 87 -23.99 0.62 -1.40
N ARG A 88 -23.12 -0.39 -1.23
CA ARG A 88 -23.22 -1.69 -1.90
C ARG A 88 -24.57 -2.39 -1.71
N VAL A 89 -25.19 -2.30 -0.53
CA VAL A 89 -26.50 -2.92 -0.26
C VAL A 89 -27.59 -2.40 -1.20
N LEU A 90 -27.54 -1.12 -1.60
CA LEU A 90 -28.48 -0.54 -2.55
C LEU A 90 -28.14 -0.95 -3.98
N ASP A 91 -26.86 -0.94 -4.34
CA ASP A 91 -26.35 -1.35 -5.66
C ASP A 91 -26.70 -2.81 -5.99
N LEU A 92 -26.65 -3.67 -4.98
CA LEU A 92 -26.96 -5.10 -5.11
C LEU A 92 -28.42 -5.37 -5.49
N ARG A 93 -29.31 -4.37 -5.43
CA ARG A 93 -30.70 -4.48 -5.90
C ARG A 93 -30.86 -4.32 -7.41
N SER A 94 -29.82 -3.85 -8.10
CA SER A 94 -29.87 -3.69 -9.56
C SER A 94 -29.98 -5.06 -10.26
N PRO A 95 -30.69 -5.15 -11.40
CA PRO A 95 -30.80 -6.40 -12.16
C PRO A 95 -29.44 -7.00 -12.54
N ALA A 96 -28.49 -6.14 -12.93
CA ALA A 96 -27.12 -6.55 -13.26
C ALA A 96 -26.41 -7.22 -12.07
N SER A 97 -26.43 -6.59 -10.89
CA SER A 97 -25.81 -7.15 -9.69
C SER A 97 -26.47 -8.49 -9.29
N HIS A 98 -27.80 -8.58 -9.32
CA HIS A 98 -28.51 -9.84 -9.05
C HIS A 98 -28.08 -10.95 -10.01
N ALA A 99 -28.01 -10.66 -11.32
CA ALA A 99 -27.59 -11.62 -12.33
C ALA A 99 -26.12 -12.06 -12.14
N ILE A 100 -25.20 -11.12 -11.89
CA ILE A 100 -23.78 -11.40 -11.59
C ILE A 100 -23.67 -12.37 -10.41
N PHE A 101 -24.39 -12.14 -9.30
CA PHE A 101 -24.26 -12.99 -8.12
C PHE A 101 -24.98 -14.34 -8.23
N ARG A 102 -25.98 -14.46 -9.11
CA ARG A 102 -26.51 -15.79 -9.49
C ARG A 102 -25.50 -16.59 -10.31
N ILE A 103 -24.83 -15.96 -11.28
CA ILE A 103 -23.75 -16.58 -12.05
C ILE A 103 -22.58 -16.96 -11.14
N HIS A 104 -22.20 -16.07 -10.21
CA HIS A 104 -21.18 -16.35 -9.20
C HIS A 104 -21.52 -17.60 -8.37
N ALA A 105 -22.76 -17.73 -7.89
CA ALA A 105 -23.22 -18.94 -7.21
C ALA A 105 -23.19 -20.18 -8.14
N GLY A 106 -23.57 -20.00 -9.40
CA GLY A 106 -23.53 -21.04 -10.44
C GLY A 106 -22.12 -21.58 -10.70
N VAL A 107 -21.08 -20.74 -10.68
CA VAL A 107 -19.68 -21.20 -10.78
C VAL A 107 -19.34 -22.17 -9.65
N CYS A 108 -19.67 -21.82 -8.39
CA CYS A 108 -19.42 -22.71 -7.25
C CYS A 108 -20.20 -24.01 -7.36
N GLU A 109 -21.47 -23.96 -7.78
CA GLU A 109 -22.31 -25.14 -7.98
C GLU A 109 -21.71 -26.09 -9.03
N LEU A 110 -21.35 -25.56 -10.20
CA LEU A 110 -20.77 -26.33 -11.31
C LEU A 110 -19.40 -26.91 -10.95
N PHE A 111 -18.54 -26.13 -10.30
CA PHE A 111 -17.25 -26.59 -9.79
C PHE A 111 -17.41 -27.76 -8.81
N ARG A 112 -18.27 -27.58 -7.79
CA ARG A 112 -18.53 -28.61 -6.79
C ARG A 112 -19.12 -29.87 -7.42
N SER A 113 -20.10 -29.73 -8.30
CA SER A 113 -20.79 -30.86 -8.92
C SER A 113 -19.83 -31.69 -9.78
N TYR A 114 -19.05 -31.04 -10.63
CA TYR A 114 -18.09 -31.69 -11.52
C TYR A 114 -17.05 -32.53 -10.78
N LEU A 115 -16.51 -32.00 -9.67
CA LEU A 115 -15.51 -32.68 -8.85
C LEU A 115 -16.12 -33.77 -7.97
N THR A 116 -17.32 -33.56 -7.43
CA THR A 116 -18.04 -34.58 -6.65
C THR A 116 -18.36 -35.81 -7.52
N GLU A 117 -18.78 -35.59 -8.78
CA GLU A 117 -19.01 -36.67 -9.75
C GLU A 117 -17.74 -37.48 -10.07
N ARG A 118 -16.56 -36.89 -9.84
CA ARG A 118 -15.24 -37.51 -10.00
C ARG A 118 -14.63 -37.96 -8.68
N HIS A 119 -15.46 -38.13 -7.65
CA HIS A 119 -15.10 -38.66 -6.33
C HIS A 119 -14.08 -37.80 -5.56
N PHE A 120 -14.01 -36.50 -5.81
CA PHE A 120 -13.26 -35.61 -4.93
C PHE A 120 -14.00 -35.38 -3.60
N ILE A 121 -13.24 -35.17 -2.53
CA ILE A 121 -13.75 -34.87 -1.19
C ILE A 121 -13.65 -33.36 -0.94
N GLU A 122 -14.76 -32.71 -0.57
CA GLU A 122 -14.74 -31.31 -0.11
C GLU A 122 -14.11 -31.23 1.28
N ILE A 123 -13.02 -30.47 1.42
CA ILE A 123 -12.31 -30.25 2.68
C ILE A 123 -12.50 -28.81 3.17
N HIS A 124 -12.26 -28.58 4.47
CA HIS A 124 -12.30 -27.26 5.08
C HIS A 124 -11.05 -27.07 5.95
N SER A 125 -10.12 -26.23 5.50
CA SER A 125 -8.83 -26.01 6.15
C SER A 125 -8.83 -24.78 7.07
N SER A 126 -7.98 -24.79 8.10
CA SER A 126 -7.77 -23.60 8.94
C SER A 126 -7.19 -22.47 8.10
N LYS A 127 -7.73 -21.26 8.29
CA LYS A 127 -7.21 -20.03 7.69
C LYS A 127 -6.23 -19.29 8.60
N LEU A 128 -6.02 -19.79 9.82
CA LEU A 128 -5.03 -19.31 10.76
C LEU A 128 -3.83 -20.28 10.75
N GLN A 129 -2.64 -19.72 10.53
CA GLN A 129 -1.37 -20.45 10.49
C GLN A 129 -0.41 -19.91 11.55
N GLY A 130 0.44 -20.79 12.09
CA GLY A 130 1.42 -20.44 13.13
C GLY A 130 2.66 -19.71 12.62
N SER A 131 2.94 -19.79 11.31
CA SER A 131 4.09 -19.17 10.65
C SER A 131 3.69 -18.53 9.32
N SER A 132 4.54 -17.63 8.80
CA SER A 132 4.41 -17.07 7.45
C SER A 132 4.94 -18.09 6.44
N THR A 133 4.07 -18.72 5.64
CA THR A 133 4.42 -20.04 5.10
C THR A 133 4.70 -20.18 3.60
N GLU A 134 4.64 -19.16 2.74
CA GLU A 134 4.67 -19.49 1.30
C GLU A 134 5.73 -18.83 0.41
N SER A 135 6.33 -17.67 0.74
CA SER A 135 7.21 -17.02 -0.26
C SER A 135 7.98 -15.76 0.19
N GLY A 136 8.05 -15.44 1.48
CA GLY A 136 8.51 -14.10 1.91
C GLY A 136 7.59 -12.96 1.47
N ALA A 137 6.42 -13.28 0.87
CA ALA A 137 5.36 -12.33 0.57
C ALA A 137 4.71 -11.77 1.84
N ALA A 138 4.08 -10.60 1.71
CA ALA A 138 3.35 -9.99 2.81
C ALA A 138 2.20 -10.91 3.26
N VAL A 139 2.06 -11.11 4.57
CA VAL A 139 0.98 -11.87 5.19
C VAL A 139 0.22 -11.03 6.22
N PHE A 140 -1.09 -11.23 6.34
CA PHE A 140 -1.86 -10.56 7.40
C PHE A 140 -1.58 -11.22 8.74
N LYS A 141 -1.05 -10.43 9.68
CA LYS A 141 -0.80 -10.85 11.05
C LYS A 141 -2.03 -10.61 11.92
N VAL A 142 -2.37 -11.60 12.73
CA VAL A 142 -3.48 -11.58 13.70
C VAL A 142 -2.91 -11.79 15.10
N ASP A 143 -3.39 -11.02 16.09
CA ASP A 143 -3.10 -11.30 17.50
C ASP A 143 -3.95 -12.50 17.97
N TYR A 144 -3.28 -13.62 18.20
CA TYR A 144 -3.88 -14.88 18.62
C TYR A 144 -3.51 -15.18 20.07
N PHE A 145 -4.26 -14.58 21.00
CA PHE A 145 -4.05 -14.71 22.44
C PHE A 145 -2.64 -14.29 22.89
N ARG A 146 -2.17 -13.11 22.44
CA ARG A 146 -0.82 -12.56 22.69
C ARG A 146 0.31 -13.33 22.00
N ARG A 147 -0.03 -14.16 21.01
CA ARG A 147 0.91 -14.83 20.11
C ARG A 147 0.56 -14.45 18.68
N PRO A 148 1.54 -14.34 17.78
CA PRO A 148 1.24 -14.09 16.38
C PRO A 148 0.57 -15.32 15.75
N ALA A 149 -0.45 -15.07 14.93
CA ALA A 149 -0.92 -15.98 13.89
C ALA A 149 -0.99 -15.22 12.58
N TYR A 150 -1.11 -15.95 11.47
CA TYR A 150 -1.16 -15.37 10.13
C TYR A 150 -2.37 -15.91 9.37
N LEU A 151 -2.96 -15.07 8.51
CA LEU A 151 -3.99 -15.54 7.58
C LEU A 151 -3.34 -16.27 6.41
N ALA A 152 -3.84 -17.47 6.11
CA ALA A 152 -3.32 -18.31 5.04
C ALA A 152 -3.49 -17.63 3.67
N GLN A 153 -2.39 -17.55 2.91
CA GLN A 153 -2.44 -17.05 1.54
C GLN A 153 -3.07 -18.07 0.60
N SER A 154 -3.05 -19.35 0.90
CA SER A 154 -3.79 -20.34 0.13
C SER A 154 -4.00 -21.57 0.99
N PRO A 155 -4.93 -22.48 0.64
CA PRO A 155 -5.01 -23.78 1.28
C PRO A 155 -3.94 -24.76 0.76
N GLN A 156 -2.88 -24.29 0.06
CA GLN A 156 -1.91 -25.14 -0.65
C GLN A 156 -1.19 -26.15 0.23
N LEU A 157 -0.80 -25.76 1.45
CA LEU A 157 -0.20 -26.72 2.38
C LEU A 157 -1.21 -27.75 2.88
N ALA A 158 -2.42 -27.32 3.20
CA ALA A 158 -3.47 -28.19 3.73
C ALA A 158 -3.91 -29.24 2.71
N LYS A 159 -4.12 -28.86 1.45
CA LYS A 159 -4.55 -29.80 0.40
C LYS A 159 -3.49 -30.86 0.09
N GLN A 160 -2.20 -30.51 0.12
CA GLN A 160 -1.11 -31.49 -0.02
C GLN A 160 -1.00 -32.42 1.20
N MET A 161 -1.17 -31.91 2.42
CA MET A 161 -1.22 -32.76 3.62
C MET A 161 -2.41 -33.73 3.58
N CYS A 162 -3.53 -33.36 2.96
CA CYS A 162 -4.63 -34.30 2.72
C CYS A 162 -4.23 -35.42 1.75
N ILE A 163 -3.52 -35.12 0.66
CA ILE A 163 -2.96 -36.15 -0.23
C ILE A 163 -2.03 -37.09 0.54
N ALA A 164 -1.13 -36.54 1.35
CA ALA A 164 -0.22 -37.32 2.21
C ALA A 164 -0.96 -38.14 3.29
N ALA A 165 -2.23 -37.83 3.55
CA ALA A 165 -3.11 -38.53 4.48
C ALA A 165 -4.10 -39.48 3.75
N ASP A 166 -3.71 -39.99 2.58
CA ASP A 166 -4.47 -40.94 1.75
C ASP A 166 -5.82 -40.40 1.23
N MET A 167 -5.98 -39.07 1.14
CA MET A 167 -7.12 -38.45 0.46
C MET A 167 -6.75 -38.18 -1.00
N ASP A 168 -6.89 -39.18 -1.88
CA ASP A 168 -6.42 -39.13 -3.27
C ASP A 168 -6.86 -37.89 -4.07
N ARG A 169 -8.04 -37.33 -3.76
CA ARG A 169 -8.66 -36.22 -4.51
C ARG A 169 -9.41 -35.30 -3.55
N VAL A 170 -8.98 -34.05 -3.44
CA VAL A 170 -9.61 -33.06 -2.53
C VAL A 170 -9.86 -31.74 -3.22
N PHE A 171 -10.90 -31.03 -2.80
CA PHE A 171 -11.14 -29.64 -3.18
C PHE A 171 -11.64 -28.81 -2.00
N GLU A 172 -11.44 -27.49 -2.09
CA GLU A 172 -11.93 -26.53 -1.11
C GLU A 172 -12.50 -25.30 -1.81
N ILE A 173 -13.63 -24.81 -1.31
CA ILE A 173 -14.19 -23.50 -1.65
C ILE A 173 -14.14 -22.64 -0.39
N GLY A 174 -13.23 -21.67 -0.34
CA GLY A 174 -12.99 -20.93 0.90
C GLY A 174 -12.26 -19.61 0.72
N PRO A 175 -12.17 -18.79 1.79
CA PRO A 175 -11.51 -17.50 1.71
C PRO A 175 -10.00 -17.66 1.56
N VAL A 176 -9.43 -16.78 0.74
CA VAL A 176 -8.02 -16.64 0.42
C VAL A 176 -7.60 -15.19 0.67
N PHE A 177 -6.41 -15.01 1.25
CA PHE A 177 -5.90 -13.69 1.64
C PHE A 177 -4.64 -13.29 0.86
N ARG A 178 -4.55 -12.02 0.49
CA ARG A 178 -3.40 -11.40 -0.19
C ARG A 178 -3.11 -10.09 0.52
N ALA A 179 -1.94 -9.98 1.16
CA ALA A 179 -1.60 -8.79 1.95
C ALA A 179 -0.75 -7.78 1.18
N GLU A 180 -0.51 -8.02 -0.11
CA GLU A 180 0.16 -7.06 -0.99
C GLU A 180 -0.67 -5.77 -1.09
N ASN A 181 -0.01 -4.61 -0.96
CA ASN A 181 -0.65 -3.30 -1.07
C ASN A 181 -0.88 -2.91 -2.54
N SER A 182 -1.63 -3.75 -3.26
CA SER A 182 -1.95 -3.57 -4.67
C SER A 182 -3.41 -3.16 -4.83
N ASN A 183 -3.64 -1.90 -5.21
CA ASN A 183 -4.99 -1.36 -5.42
C ASN A 183 -5.29 -1.19 -6.91
N THR A 184 -5.39 -2.31 -7.64
CA THR A 184 -5.73 -2.35 -9.06
C THR A 184 -7.18 -2.78 -9.28
N HIS A 185 -7.62 -2.86 -10.54
CA HIS A 185 -8.93 -3.40 -10.92
C HIS A 185 -8.97 -4.94 -10.90
N ARG A 186 -7.83 -5.62 -10.69
CA ARG A 186 -7.69 -7.09 -10.75
C ARG A 186 -7.44 -7.73 -9.38
N HIS A 187 -7.13 -6.94 -8.35
CA HIS A 187 -6.71 -7.43 -7.04
C HIS A 187 -7.74 -7.13 -5.95
N LEU A 188 -7.90 -8.11 -5.06
CA LEU A 188 -8.60 -8.03 -3.78
C LEU A 188 -7.65 -8.52 -2.69
N THR A 189 -7.81 -8.05 -1.45
CA THR A 189 -7.03 -8.54 -0.31
C THR A 189 -7.67 -9.76 0.36
N GLU A 190 -8.96 -9.98 0.13
CA GLU A 190 -9.73 -11.16 0.52
C GLU A 190 -10.64 -11.52 -0.66
N PHE A 191 -10.56 -12.78 -1.09
CA PHE A 191 -11.38 -13.33 -2.19
C PHE A 191 -11.68 -14.80 -1.96
N THR A 192 -12.54 -15.40 -2.78
CA THR A 192 -12.92 -16.82 -2.66
C THR A 192 -12.06 -17.68 -3.59
N GLY A 193 -11.26 -18.57 -3.01
CA GLY A 193 -10.51 -19.59 -3.73
C GLY A 193 -11.37 -20.81 -4.04
N LEU A 194 -11.22 -21.35 -5.25
CA LEU A 194 -11.64 -22.68 -5.65
C LEU A 194 -10.36 -23.49 -5.87
N ASP A 195 -10.02 -24.32 -4.90
CA ASP A 195 -8.76 -25.05 -4.85
C ASP A 195 -9.01 -26.54 -5.02
N LEU A 196 -8.11 -27.22 -5.73
CA LEU A 196 -8.08 -28.68 -5.76
C LEU A 196 -6.65 -29.22 -5.76
N GLU A 197 -6.52 -30.46 -5.33
CA GLU A 197 -5.29 -31.26 -5.40
C GLU A 197 -5.69 -32.73 -5.62
N MET A 198 -4.91 -33.46 -6.42
CA MET A 198 -5.13 -34.89 -6.62
C MET A 198 -3.82 -35.65 -6.81
N ALA A 199 -3.80 -36.90 -6.34
CA ALA A 199 -2.78 -37.88 -6.71
C ALA A 199 -2.79 -38.14 -8.22
N ILE A 200 -1.61 -38.40 -8.78
CA ILE A 200 -1.39 -38.72 -10.20
C ILE A 200 -0.74 -40.09 -10.33
N ASP A 201 -1.08 -40.81 -11.40
CA ASP A 201 -0.53 -42.14 -11.62
C ASP A 201 0.82 -42.10 -12.32
N SER A 202 0.96 -41.23 -13.34
CA SER A 202 2.10 -41.26 -14.26
C SER A 202 2.61 -39.88 -14.68
N HIS A 203 1.72 -38.93 -14.94
CA HIS A 203 2.10 -37.63 -15.46
C HIS A 203 1.16 -36.52 -14.98
N TYR A 204 1.71 -35.34 -14.68
CA TYR A 204 0.91 -34.21 -14.18
C TYR A 204 -0.12 -33.67 -15.17
N HIS A 205 -0.03 -34.07 -16.45
CA HIS A 205 -1.06 -33.77 -17.45
C HIS A 205 -2.41 -34.41 -17.10
N GLU A 206 -2.46 -35.45 -16.28
CA GLU A 206 -3.71 -35.97 -15.71
C GLU A 206 -4.49 -34.88 -14.95
N VAL A 207 -3.77 -34.00 -14.23
CA VAL A 207 -4.35 -32.85 -13.52
C VAL A 207 -4.73 -31.75 -14.51
N VAL A 208 -3.85 -31.46 -15.48
CA VAL A 208 -4.09 -30.43 -16.50
C VAL A 208 -5.34 -30.76 -17.33
N ASP A 209 -5.50 -32.01 -17.74
CA ASP A 209 -6.65 -32.48 -18.52
C ASP A 209 -7.93 -32.40 -17.68
N LEU A 210 -7.88 -32.79 -16.39
CA LEU A 210 -9.01 -32.67 -15.47
C LEU A 210 -9.43 -31.21 -15.26
N LEU A 211 -8.47 -30.30 -15.13
CA LEU A 211 -8.70 -28.86 -15.00
C LEU A 211 -9.25 -28.24 -16.30
N ASP A 212 -8.78 -28.66 -17.47
CA ASP A 212 -9.30 -28.23 -18.78
C ASP A 212 -10.78 -28.59 -18.92
N ASP A 213 -11.11 -29.86 -18.67
CA ASP A 213 -12.48 -30.35 -18.73
C ASP A 213 -13.39 -29.70 -17.66
N LEU A 214 -12.85 -29.41 -16.47
CA LEU A 214 -13.56 -28.68 -15.42
C LEU A 214 -13.95 -27.27 -15.89
N PHE A 215 -13.02 -26.50 -16.44
CA PHE A 215 -13.32 -25.16 -16.92
C PHE A 215 -14.31 -25.17 -18.08
N LYS A 216 -14.17 -26.10 -19.04
CA LYS A 216 -15.16 -26.29 -20.10
C LYS A 216 -16.55 -26.58 -19.53
N ALA A 217 -16.66 -27.51 -18.59
CA ALA A 217 -17.94 -27.83 -17.94
C ALA A 217 -18.55 -26.63 -17.19
N ILE A 218 -17.73 -25.80 -16.54
CA ILE A 218 -18.20 -24.55 -15.93
C ILE A 218 -18.71 -23.59 -17.00
N PHE A 219 -17.93 -23.31 -18.05
CA PHE A 219 -18.31 -22.35 -19.08
C PHE A 219 -19.55 -22.80 -19.85
N GLU A 220 -19.64 -24.07 -20.24
CA GLU A 220 -20.82 -24.65 -20.91
C GLU A 220 -22.03 -24.64 -19.97
N GLY A 221 -21.82 -24.99 -18.71
CA GLY A 221 -22.86 -24.98 -17.68
C GLY A 221 -23.43 -23.59 -17.44
N LEU A 222 -22.58 -22.57 -17.40
CA LEU A 222 -23.00 -21.17 -17.31
C LEU A 222 -23.75 -20.75 -18.57
N GLN A 223 -23.21 -21.08 -19.75
CA GLN A 223 -23.84 -20.66 -21.00
C GLN A 223 -25.21 -21.28 -21.23
N SER A 224 -25.43 -22.52 -20.77
CA SER A 224 -26.69 -23.23 -20.90
C SER A 224 -27.69 -22.93 -19.78
N LYS A 225 -27.28 -22.96 -18.50
CA LYS A 225 -28.20 -22.84 -17.35
C LYS A 225 -28.48 -21.41 -16.91
N PHE A 226 -27.56 -20.48 -17.15
CA PHE A 226 -27.63 -19.08 -16.65
C PHE A 226 -27.74 -18.06 -17.80
N ARG A 227 -28.38 -18.47 -18.90
CA ARG A 227 -28.46 -17.65 -20.12
C ARG A 227 -29.19 -16.33 -19.90
N ASP A 228 -30.31 -16.36 -19.18
CA ASP A 228 -31.09 -15.16 -18.88
C ASP A 228 -30.30 -14.15 -18.02
N GLU A 229 -29.55 -14.65 -17.02
CA GLU A 229 -28.63 -13.83 -16.24
C GLU A 229 -27.51 -13.24 -17.10
N ILE A 230 -26.90 -14.02 -17.99
CA ILE A 230 -25.82 -13.55 -18.87
C ILE A 230 -26.34 -12.43 -19.79
N GLU A 231 -27.50 -12.61 -20.42
CA GLU A 231 -28.10 -11.58 -21.27
C GLU A 231 -28.51 -10.34 -20.46
N THR A 232 -28.96 -10.51 -19.22
CA THR A 232 -29.21 -9.39 -18.30
C THR A 232 -27.92 -8.60 -18.06
N VAL A 233 -26.78 -9.26 -17.79
CA VAL A 233 -25.50 -8.58 -17.55
C VAL A 233 -25.00 -7.88 -18.81
N LYS A 234 -25.13 -8.49 -19.99
CA LYS A 234 -24.69 -7.91 -21.27
C LYS A 234 -25.34 -6.57 -21.61
N GLN A 235 -26.56 -6.30 -21.13
CA GLN A 235 -27.21 -4.99 -21.28
C GLN A 235 -26.43 -3.85 -20.58
N PHE A 236 -25.64 -4.18 -19.56
CA PHE A 236 -24.85 -3.22 -18.76
C PHE A 236 -23.36 -3.30 -19.09
N TYR A 237 -22.87 -4.51 -19.33
CA TYR A 237 -21.48 -4.83 -19.66
C TYR A 237 -21.43 -5.59 -21.00
N PRO A 238 -21.54 -4.88 -22.15
CA PRO A 238 -21.56 -5.52 -23.45
C PRO A 238 -20.35 -6.40 -23.68
N SER A 239 -20.60 -7.67 -24.01
CA SER A 239 -19.57 -8.69 -24.20
C SER A 239 -20.06 -9.83 -25.10
N ASP A 240 -19.12 -10.42 -25.83
CA ASP A 240 -19.35 -11.66 -26.58
C ASP A 240 -19.33 -12.86 -25.63
N ASP A 241 -19.97 -13.96 -26.02
CA ASP A 241 -19.83 -15.22 -25.29
C ASP A 241 -18.36 -15.71 -25.33
N VAL A 242 -17.95 -16.44 -24.28
CA VAL A 242 -16.64 -17.09 -24.25
C VAL A 242 -16.62 -18.21 -25.29
N VAL A 243 -15.61 -18.22 -26.17
CA VAL A 243 -15.41 -19.29 -27.13
C VAL A 243 -14.77 -20.49 -26.44
N ILE A 244 -15.50 -21.61 -26.41
CA ILE A 244 -15.09 -22.89 -25.84
C ILE A 244 -14.73 -23.80 -27.01
N LEU A 245 -13.47 -24.25 -27.09
CA LEU A 245 -13.00 -25.13 -28.15
C LEU A 245 -12.97 -26.58 -27.65
N ASP A 246 -13.33 -27.54 -28.51
CA ASP A 246 -13.19 -28.97 -28.21
C ASP A 246 -11.78 -29.30 -27.72
N LYS A 247 -10.78 -28.80 -28.46
CA LYS A 247 -9.36 -28.90 -28.10
C LYS A 247 -8.81 -27.55 -27.68
N THR A 248 -8.53 -27.41 -26.38
CA THR A 248 -7.91 -26.22 -25.80
C THR A 248 -6.46 -26.08 -26.29
N PRO A 249 -6.06 -24.90 -26.78
CA PRO A 249 -4.66 -24.64 -27.09
C PRO A 249 -3.81 -24.77 -25.81
N ARG A 250 -2.82 -25.67 -25.87
CA ARG A 250 -1.79 -25.83 -24.83
C ARG A 250 -0.44 -25.47 -25.44
N LEU A 251 0.16 -24.41 -24.94
CA LEU A 251 1.44 -23.88 -25.43
C LEU A 251 2.51 -24.08 -24.37
N LYS A 252 3.73 -24.43 -24.75
CA LYS A 252 4.85 -24.29 -23.81
C LYS A 252 5.14 -22.80 -23.57
N PHE A 253 5.67 -22.45 -22.40
CA PHE A 253 6.09 -21.08 -22.08
C PHE A 253 7.01 -20.50 -23.16
N SER A 254 8.00 -21.28 -23.60
CA SER A 254 8.92 -20.92 -24.69
C SER A 254 8.22 -20.66 -26.03
N GLU A 255 7.10 -21.33 -26.31
CA GLU A 255 6.29 -21.05 -27.50
C GLU A 255 5.52 -19.75 -27.37
N GLY A 256 5.04 -19.42 -26.16
CA GLY A 256 4.43 -18.12 -25.84
C GLY A 256 5.41 -16.96 -26.04
N ILE A 257 6.63 -17.10 -25.50
CA ILE A 257 7.73 -16.13 -25.72
C ILE A 257 8.04 -15.97 -27.21
N ARG A 258 8.12 -17.07 -27.96
CA ARG A 258 8.33 -17.02 -29.41
C ARG A 258 7.19 -16.29 -30.12
N MET A 259 5.93 -16.56 -29.77
CA MET A 259 4.78 -15.85 -30.35
C MET A 259 4.85 -14.34 -30.12
N LEU A 260 5.24 -13.92 -28.90
CA LEU A 260 5.41 -12.51 -28.59
C LEU A 260 6.56 -11.88 -29.42
N ARG A 261 7.73 -12.54 -29.47
CA ARG A 261 8.88 -12.11 -30.27
C ARG A 261 8.54 -11.99 -31.76
N ASP A 262 7.86 -12.98 -32.33
CA ASP A 262 7.43 -13.01 -33.74
C ASP A 262 6.44 -11.88 -34.05
N SER A 263 5.68 -11.41 -33.05
CA SER A 263 4.77 -10.27 -33.19
C SER A 263 5.48 -8.90 -33.13
N GLY A 264 6.78 -8.88 -32.84
CA GLY A 264 7.56 -7.66 -32.63
C GLY A 264 7.34 -7.01 -31.27
N TRP A 265 6.86 -7.75 -30.27
CA TRP A 265 6.68 -7.25 -28.91
C TRP A 265 8.02 -7.02 -28.21
N THR A 266 8.12 -5.91 -27.48
CA THR A 266 9.23 -5.57 -26.57
C THR A 266 8.64 -5.15 -25.23
N GLU A 267 9.39 -5.32 -24.14
CA GLU A 267 8.96 -4.82 -22.83
C GLU A 267 8.90 -3.27 -22.81
N ASP A 268 8.25 -2.71 -21.79
CA ASP A 268 8.04 -1.26 -21.66
C ASP A 268 9.36 -0.45 -21.62
N ASP A 269 10.47 -1.09 -21.22
CA ASP A 269 11.81 -0.49 -21.19
C ASP A 269 12.61 -0.68 -22.49
N GLY A 270 11.98 -1.29 -23.51
CA GLY A 270 12.57 -1.59 -24.81
C GLY A 270 13.49 -2.80 -24.83
N SER A 271 13.59 -3.57 -23.73
CA SER A 271 14.34 -4.82 -23.70
C SER A 271 13.60 -5.94 -24.45
N GLU A 272 14.38 -6.92 -24.91
CA GLU A 272 13.82 -8.16 -25.46
C GLU A 272 13.30 -9.04 -24.33
N LEU A 273 12.22 -9.78 -24.60
CA LEU A 273 11.67 -10.77 -23.68
C LEU A 273 12.73 -11.79 -23.27
N SER A 274 12.96 -11.93 -21.97
CA SER A 274 13.73 -13.04 -21.41
C SER A 274 13.04 -14.37 -21.69
N GLU A 275 13.82 -15.44 -21.83
CA GLU A 275 13.28 -16.80 -21.99
C GLU A 275 12.88 -17.44 -20.66
N THR A 276 13.34 -16.87 -19.55
CA THR A 276 13.25 -17.46 -18.21
C THR A 276 12.58 -16.56 -17.18
N ASP A 277 12.37 -15.28 -17.50
CA ASP A 277 11.71 -14.35 -16.58
C ASP A 277 10.19 -14.50 -16.70
N ASP A 278 9.48 -14.07 -15.66
CA ASP A 278 8.02 -14.08 -15.65
C ASP A 278 7.43 -13.08 -16.65
N LEU A 279 6.21 -13.33 -17.11
CA LEU A 279 5.53 -12.45 -18.06
C LEU A 279 4.98 -11.20 -17.38
N SER A 280 5.28 -10.02 -17.94
CA SER A 280 4.59 -8.80 -17.52
C SER A 280 3.10 -8.88 -17.85
N THR A 281 2.23 -8.24 -17.06
CA THR A 281 0.78 -8.21 -17.33
C THR A 281 0.44 -7.75 -18.76
N ARG A 282 1.22 -6.82 -19.33
CA ARG A 282 1.03 -6.37 -20.71
C ARG A 282 1.43 -7.46 -21.72
N ALA A 283 2.51 -8.19 -21.45
CA ALA A 283 2.91 -9.34 -22.26
C ALA A 283 1.85 -10.46 -22.21
N GLU A 284 1.26 -10.75 -21.04
CA GLU A 284 0.13 -11.71 -20.91
C GLU A 284 -1.05 -11.30 -21.80
N GLN A 285 -1.49 -10.04 -21.69
CA GLN A 285 -2.60 -9.52 -22.48
C GLN A 285 -2.30 -9.57 -23.98
N ARG A 286 -1.07 -9.22 -24.38
CA ARG A 286 -0.66 -9.32 -25.78
C ARG A 286 -0.64 -10.76 -26.26
N LEU A 287 -0.10 -11.68 -25.46
CA LEU A 287 -0.09 -13.10 -25.79
C LEU A 287 -1.51 -13.64 -25.96
N GLY A 288 -2.43 -13.26 -25.07
CA GLY A 288 -3.85 -13.61 -25.20
C GLY A 288 -4.49 -13.13 -26.50
N GLN A 289 -4.17 -11.92 -26.96
CA GLN A 289 -4.61 -11.42 -28.28
C GLN A 289 -4.05 -12.28 -29.41
N LEU A 290 -2.75 -12.61 -29.37
CA LEU A 290 -2.12 -13.46 -30.39
C LEU A 290 -2.70 -14.89 -30.41
N VAL A 291 -3.00 -15.46 -29.24
CA VAL A 291 -3.70 -16.75 -29.13
C VAL A 291 -5.09 -16.65 -29.73
N LYS A 292 -5.85 -15.58 -29.45
CA LYS A 292 -7.17 -15.36 -30.04
C LYS A 292 -7.11 -15.21 -31.57
N GLU A 293 -6.15 -14.44 -32.08
CA GLU A 293 -5.94 -14.25 -33.53
C GLU A 293 -5.57 -15.56 -34.23
N LYS A 294 -4.68 -16.37 -33.62
CA LYS A 294 -4.16 -17.59 -34.23
C LYS A 294 -5.10 -18.80 -34.10
N TYR A 295 -5.73 -18.97 -32.94
CA TYR A 295 -6.50 -20.16 -32.59
C TYR A 295 -8.00 -19.90 -32.39
N GLY A 296 -8.45 -18.65 -32.37
CA GLY A 296 -9.84 -18.29 -32.07
C GLY A 296 -10.25 -18.47 -30.60
N ALA A 297 -9.32 -18.86 -29.73
CA ALA A 297 -9.58 -19.27 -28.35
C ALA A 297 -9.61 -18.08 -27.38
N ASP A 298 -10.64 -18.01 -26.54
CA ASP A 298 -10.62 -17.13 -25.35
C ASP A 298 -9.97 -17.82 -24.15
N PHE A 299 -9.90 -19.15 -24.15
CA PHE A 299 -9.39 -19.97 -23.08
C PHE A 299 -8.24 -20.84 -23.57
N TYR A 300 -7.11 -20.82 -22.87
CA TYR A 300 -5.90 -21.55 -23.25
C TYR A 300 -5.00 -21.85 -22.05
N ILE A 301 -4.05 -22.76 -22.24
CA ILE A 301 -3.12 -23.23 -21.21
C ILE A 301 -1.69 -22.89 -21.63
N ILE A 302 -0.92 -22.32 -20.72
CA ILE A 302 0.54 -22.25 -20.84
C ILE A 302 1.12 -23.29 -19.90
N ASP A 303 2.03 -24.12 -20.41
CA ASP A 303 2.67 -25.24 -19.71
C ASP A 303 4.19 -25.02 -19.69
N LYS A 304 4.90 -25.70 -18.79
CA LYS A 304 6.36 -25.69 -18.70
C LYS A 304 6.96 -24.32 -18.42
N PHE A 305 6.56 -23.68 -17.32
CA PHE A 305 7.15 -22.40 -16.91
C PHE A 305 8.56 -22.57 -16.32
N PRO A 306 9.39 -21.51 -16.35
CA PRO A 306 10.70 -21.50 -15.71
C PRO A 306 10.60 -21.87 -14.23
N LEU A 307 11.51 -22.72 -13.73
CA LEU A 307 11.47 -23.18 -12.34
C LEU A 307 11.75 -22.07 -11.32
N GLU A 308 12.60 -21.10 -11.68
CA GLU A 308 13.06 -20.01 -10.79
C GLU A 308 11.94 -19.05 -10.37
N VAL A 309 10.91 -18.89 -11.20
CA VAL A 309 9.76 -18.01 -10.91
C VAL A 309 8.63 -18.74 -10.17
N ARG A 310 8.81 -20.03 -9.88
CA ARG A 310 7.78 -20.88 -9.26
C ARG A 310 8.13 -21.19 -7.81
N PRO A 311 7.12 -21.39 -6.93
CA PRO A 311 7.36 -21.68 -5.52
C PRO A 311 8.19 -22.95 -5.29
N PHE A 312 8.93 -23.02 -4.17
CA PHE A 312 9.79 -24.15 -3.78
C PHE A 312 9.17 -25.55 -3.95
N TYR A 313 7.85 -25.69 -3.74
CA TYR A 313 7.15 -26.98 -3.82
C TYR A 313 6.88 -27.47 -5.24
N THR A 314 7.29 -26.71 -6.28
CA THR A 314 7.06 -27.03 -7.68
C THR A 314 8.06 -28.08 -8.19
N MET A 315 7.56 -29.16 -8.81
CA MET A 315 8.42 -30.20 -9.37
C MET A 315 9.22 -29.69 -10.57
N PRO A 316 10.56 -29.84 -10.57
CA PRO A 316 11.40 -29.58 -11.75
C PRO A 316 11.03 -30.47 -12.94
N ASP A 317 11.25 -29.98 -14.16
CA ASP A 317 11.11 -30.81 -15.36
C ASP A 317 12.24 -31.87 -15.40
N PRO A 318 11.93 -33.16 -15.64
CA PRO A 318 12.93 -34.22 -15.63
C PRO A 318 13.93 -34.17 -16.79
N GLU A 319 13.62 -33.46 -17.89
CA GLU A 319 14.48 -33.34 -19.06
C GLU A 319 15.39 -32.11 -18.99
N ASP A 320 14.92 -31.01 -18.40
CA ASP A 320 15.67 -29.75 -18.27
C ASP A 320 15.23 -28.95 -17.03
N ASN A 321 16.07 -28.97 -15.99
CA ASN A 321 15.82 -28.32 -14.69
C ASN A 321 15.65 -26.79 -14.74
N ARG A 322 15.85 -26.14 -15.89
CA ARG A 322 15.45 -24.73 -16.07
C ARG A 322 13.93 -24.56 -16.09
N TRP A 323 13.20 -25.61 -16.49
CA TRP A 323 11.75 -25.64 -16.55
C TRP A 323 11.17 -26.43 -15.39
N SER A 324 9.86 -26.30 -15.21
CA SER A 324 9.11 -26.97 -14.17
C SER A 324 7.85 -27.61 -14.74
N ASN A 325 7.30 -28.59 -14.02
CA ASN A 325 5.99 -29.19 -14.30
C ASN A 325 4.87 -28.31 -13.75
N SER A 326 4.89 -27.02 -14.11
CA SER A 326 3.88 -26.02 -13.75
C SER A 326 3.17 -25.48 -14.98
N TYR A 327 1.97 -24.97 -14.75
CA TYR A 327 1.06 -24.52 -15.78
C TYR A 327 0.14 -23.44 -15.25
N ASP A 328 -0.25 -22.52 -16.15
CA ASP A 328 -1.22 -21.48 -15.88
C ASP A 328 -2.32 -21.53 -16.94
N PHE A 329 -3.56 -21.28 -16.51
CA PHE A 329 -4.71 -21.21 -17.40
C PHE A 329 -5.14 -19.77 -17.55
N PHE A 330 -5.45 -19.38 -18.79
CA PHE A 330 -5.79 -18.01 -19.15
C PHE A 330 -7.20 -17.94 -19.73
N LEU A 331 -7.94 -16.91 -19.33
CA LEU A 331 -9.22 -16.54 -19.91
C LEU A 331 -9.14 -15.09 -20.38
N ARG A 332 -9.38 -14.88 -21.67
CA ARG A 332 -9.31 -13.58 -22.35
C ARG A 332 -7.98 -12.84 -22.13
N GLY A 333 -6.87 -13.59 -22.14
CA GLY A 333 -5.52 -13.05 -21.98
C GLY A 333 -5.14 -12.67 -20.55
N GLU A 334 -5.90 -13.14 -19.57
CA GLU A 334 -5.62 -12.94 -18.15
C GLU A 334 -5.59 -14.28 -17.41
N GLU A 335 -4.57 -14.48 -16.56
CA GLU A 335 -4.43 -15.69 -15.74
C GLU A 335 -5.65 -15.86 -14.82
N ILE A 336 -6.20 -17.07 -14.76
CA ILE A 336 -7.29 -17.47 -13.84
C ILE A 336 -6.90 -18.59 -12.88
N LEU A 337 -5.91 -19.41 -13.24
CA LEU A 337 -5.40 -20.51 -12.42
C LEU A 337 -3.88 -20.55 -12.56
N SER A 338 -3.21 -20.74 -11.43
CA SER A 338 -1.85 -21.25 -11.39
C SER A 338 -1.80 -22.61 -10.71
N GLY A 339 -1.04 -23.53 -11.29
CA GLY A 339 -0.97 -24.92 -10.86
C GLY A 339 0.35 -25.59 -11.19
N GLY A 340 0.51 -26.82 -10.70
CA GLY A 340 1.71 -27.59 -10.97
C GLY A 340 1.71 -28.94 -10.28
N GLN A 341 2.61 -29.81 -10.74
CA GLN A 341 3.01 -30.99 -9.99
C GLN A 341 3.80 -30.56 -8.77
N ARG A 342 3.52 -31.19 -7.63
CA ARG A 342 4.19 -30.91 -6.37
C ARG A 342 5.32 -31.90 -6.12
N ILE A 343 6.33 -31.44 -5.39
CA ILE A 343 7.40 -32.30 -4.91
C ILE A 343 6.87 -33.17 -3.77
N HIS A 344 6.70 -34.46 -4.04
CA HIS A 344 6.24 -35.45 -3.06
C HIS A 344 7.40 -36.17 -2.35
N VAL A 345 8.64 -35.99 -2.82
CA VAL A 345 9.85 -36.61 -2.28
C VAL A 345 10.50 -35.68 -1.26
N ALA A 346 10.43 -36.04 0.03
CA ALA A 346 10.89 -35.18 1.12
C ALA A 346 12.33 -34.63 0.96
N PRO A 347 13.36 -35.44 0.62
CA PRO A 347 14.71 -34.89 0.40
C PRO A 347 14.78 -33.76 -0.64
N LEU A 348 14.07 -33.90 -1.77
CA LEU A 348 14.03 -32.90 -2.83
C LEU A 348 13.22 -31.66 -2.39
N LEU A 349 12.12 -31.87 -1.65
CA LEU A 349 11.32 -30.78 -1.10
C LEU A 349 12.15 -29.94 -0.13
N GLU A 350 12.87 -30.59 0.79
CA GLU A 350 13.74 -29.91 1.74
C GLU A 350 14.93 -29.20 1.07
N GLU A 351 15.47 -29.75 -0.01
CA GLU A 351 16.49 -29.09 -0.83
C GLU A 351 15.96 -27.79 -1.42
N ARG A 352 14.82 -27.83 -2.12
CA ARG A 352 14.17 -26.67 -2.73
C ARG A 352 13.74 -25.62 -1.70
N MET A 353 13.23 -26.06 -0.54
CA MET A 353 12.93 -25.15 0.57
C MET A 353 14.17 -24.35 1.00
N ARG A 354 15.32 -25.02 1.15
CA ARG A 354 16.58 -24.35 1.53
C ARG A 354 17.08 -23.39 0.45
N GLU A 355 16.91 -23.73 -0.83
CA GLU A 355 17.24 -22.84 -1.95
C GLU A 355 16.41 -21.55 -1.93
N ASP A 356 15.13 -21.64 -1.58
CA ASP A 356 14.22 -20.50 -1.42
C ASP A 356 14.34 -19.81 -0.05
N GLY A 357 15.33 -20.18 0.77
CA GLY A 357 15.60 -19.57 2.08
C GLY A 357 14.61 -19.97 3.18
N VAL A 358 13.84 -21.04 2.98
CA VAL A 358 12.90 -21.60 3.95
C VAL A 358 13.55 -22.76 4.70
N ASP A 359 13.62 -22.66 6.03
CA ASP A 359 14.08 -23.78 6.87
C ASP A 359 12.96 -24.84 7.01
N PRO A 360 13.18 -26.09 6.54
CA PRO A 360 12.18 -27.16 6.65
C PRO A 360 11.65 -27.39 8.06
N GLU A 361 12.46 -27.15 9.10
CA GLU A 361 12.05 -27.37 10.49
C GLU A 361 11.04 -26.32 10.97
N THR A 362 10.93 -25.18 10.30
CA THR A 362 9.88 -24.18 10.57
C THR A 362 8.50 -24.59 10.04
N MET A 363 8.45 -25.59 9.16
CA MET A 363 7.23 -26.16 8.57
C MET A 363 7.15 -27.66 8.82
N LYS A 364 7.64 -28.11 9.97
CA LYS A 364 7.75 -29.53 10.31
C LYS A 364 6.47 -30.33 10.06
N GLU A 365 5.31 -29.79 10.42
CA GLU A 365 4.01 -30.45 10.20
C GLU A 365 3.72 -30.73 8.72
N TYR A 366 4.05 -29.78 7.84
CA TYR A 366 3.90 -29.95 6.40
C TYR A 366 4.91 -30.95 5.85
N VAL A 367 6.20 -30.79 6.18
CA VAL A 367 7.29 -31.63 5.64
C VAL A 367 7.16 -33.09 6.11
N ASP A 368 6.73 -33.31 7.36
CA ASP A 368 6.57 -34.65 7.93
C ASP A 368 5.58 -35.52 7.15
N GLY A 369 4.52 -34.93 6.59
CA GLY A 369 3.59 -35.66 5.72
C GLY A 369 4.30 -36.33 4.53
N PHE A 370 5.25 -35.64 3.91
CA PHE A 370 6.05 -36.20 2.82
C PHE A 370 7.13 -37.16 3.30
N ARG A 371 7.66 -36.99 4.52
CA ARG A 371 8.62 -37.92 5.14
C ARG A 371 7.98 -39.27 5.46
N TRP A 372 6.67 -39.30 5.75
CA TRP A 372 5.91 -40.53 5.99
C TRP A 372 5.49 -41.26 4.72
N GLY A 373 5.69 -40.63 3.56
CA GLY A 373 5.27 -41.13 2.26
C GLY A 373 4.11 -40.31 1.73
N CYS A 374 4.26 -39.80 0.52
CA CYS A 374 3.23 -39.05 -0.18
C CYS A 374 3.26 -39.48 -1.66
N PRO A 375 2.11 -39.82 -2.27
CA PRO A 375 2.08 -40.15 -3.68
C PRO A 375 2.42 -38.92 -4.52
N PRO A 376 2.92 -39.09 -5.76
CA PRO A 376 3.00 -37.97 -6.69
C PRO A 376 1.61 -37.34 -6.88
N HIS A 377 1.56 -36.02 -6.88
CA HIS A 377 0.31 -35.26 -6.96
C HIS A 377 0.52 -33.90 -7.62
N GLY A 378 -0.60 -33.28 -8.00
CA GLY A 378 -0.63 -31.92 -8.50
C GLY A 378 -2.01 -31.31 -8.33
N GLY A 379 -2.08 -30.01 -8.56
CA GLY A 379 -3.30 -29.25 -8.36
C GLY A 379 -3.19 -27.82 -8.86
N GLY A 380 -4.24 -27.06 -8.58
CA GLY A 380 -4.34 -25.65 -8.94
C GLY A 380 -5.26 -24.90 -7.98
N GLY A 381 -5.10 -23.58 -7.96
CA GLY A 381 -5.98 -22.67 -7.23
C GLY A 381 -6.59 -21.66 -8.18
N VAL A 382 -7.87 -21.35 -7.99
CA VAL A 382 -8.62 -20.45 -8.86
C VAL A 382 -9.31 -19.36 -8.05
N GLY A 383 -9.23 -18.11 -8.52
CA GLY A 383 -10.03 -17.02 -7.94
C GLY A 383 -11.44 -17.01 -8.52
N LEU A 384 -12.46 -17.27 -7.69
CA LEU A 384 -13.87 -17.27 -8.10
C LEU A 384 -14.28 -15.95 -8.74
N GLU A 385 -13.98 -14.84 -8.06
CA GLU A 385 -14.31 -13.49 -8.53
C GLU A 385 -13.62 -13.19 -9.87
N ARG A 386 -12.45 -13.77 -10.10
CA ARG A 386 -11.68 -13.59 -11.33
C ARG A 386 -12.26 -14.37 -12.51
N ILE A 387 -12.75 -15.60 -12.29
CA ILE A 387 -13.55 -16.31 -13.31
C ILE A 387 -14.75 -15.45 -13.71
N VAL A 388 -15.55 -15.01 -12.74
CA VAL A 388 -16.80 -14.27 -13.00
C VAL A 388 -16.49 -12.95 -13.72
N MET A 389 -15.48 -12.21 -13.26
CA MET A 389 -15.04 -10.96 -13.88
C MET A 389 -14.69 -11.13 -15.35
N LEU A 390 -13.90 -12.16 -15.70
CA LEU A 390 -13.39 -12.37 -17.05
C LEU A 390 -14.42 -13.03 -17.97
N PHE A 391 -15.21 -13.96 -17.45
CA PHE A 391 -16.30 -14.59 -18.19
C PHE A 391 -17.34 -13.55 -18.65
N LEU A 392 -17.72 -12.63 -17.75
CA LEU A 392 -18.69 -11.56 -18.02
C LEU A 392 -18.07 -10.23 -18.49
N LYS A 393 -16.73 -10.16 -18.59
CA LYS A 393 -15.98 -8.96 -18.99
C LYS A 393 -16.34 -7.70 -18.19
N LEU A 394 -16.43 -7.81 -16.86
CA LEU A 394 -16.87 -6.74 -15.97
C LEU A 394 -15.87 -5.57 -15.83
N GLY A 395 -14.61 -5.79 -16.21
CA GLY A 395 -13.53 -4.78 -16.21
C GLY A 395 -12.95 -4.44 -14.82
N ASN A 396 -13.62 -4.80 -13.73
CA ASN A 396 -13.13 -4.61 -12.37
C ASN A 396 -13.64 -5.73 -11.45
N ILE A 397 -12.72 -6.38 -10.74
CA ILE A 397 -12.99 -7.55 -9.90
C ILE A 397 -13.95 -7.26 -8.75
N ARG A 398 -14.02 -5.99 -8.32
CA ARG A 398 -14.94 -5.55 -7.26
C ARG A 398 -16.41 -5.74 -7.64
N TRP A 399 -16.74 -5.78 -8.93
CA TRP A 399 -18.10 -6.08 -9.39
C TRP A 399 -18.49 -7.54 -9.14
N ALA A 400 -17.53 -8.45 -9.21
CA ALA A 400 -17.70 -9.87 -8.95
C ALA A 400 -17.62 -10.24 -7.46
N SER A 401 -17.21 -9.33 -6.57
CA SER A 401 -17.18 -9.54 -5.12
C SER A 401 -18.38 -8.88 -4.43
N LEU A 402 -19.11 -9.62 -3.59
CA LEU A 402 -20.33 -9.10 -2.95
C LEU A 402 -20.02 -7.88 -2.07
N PHE A 403 -18.99 -8.02 -1.23
CA PHE A 403 -18.46 -6.97 -0.36
C PHE A 403 -16.94 -6.91 -0.49
N PRO A 404 -16.41 -6.20 -1.50
CA PRO A 404 -14.99 -6.26 -1.82
C PRO A 404 -14.11 -5.79 -0.66
N ARG A 405 -12.93 -6.41 -0.56
CA ARG A 405 -11.84 -6.00 0.31
C ARG A 405 -10.61 -5.70 -0.52
N ASP A 406 -10.03 -4.55 -0.27
CA ASP A 406 -8.82 -4.05 -0.91
C ASP A 406 -8.01 -3.23 0.11
N PRO A 407 -6.81 -2.73 -0.24
CA PRO A 407 -6.01 -1.96 0.71
C PRO A 407 -6.64 -0.66 1.21
N ARG A 408 -7.75 -0.20 0.60
CA ARG A 408 -8.51 0.99 1.01
C ARG A 408 -9.75 0.65 1.83
N SER A 409 -9.97 -0.63 2.12
CA SER A 409 -11.08 -1.08 2.96
C SER A 409 -10.82 -0.76 4.44
N PHE A 410 -11.88 -0.67 5.25
CA PHE A 410 -11.83 -0.35 6.69
C PHE A 410 -11.24 1.02 7.06
N ILE A 411 -11.30 2.01 6.17
CA ILE A 411 -11.05 3.41 6.56
C ILE A 411 -12.04 3.77 7.67
N VAL A 412 -11.52 4.02 8.87
CA VAL A 412 -12.33 4.41 10.03
C VAL A 412 -12.97 5.77 9.73
N ARG A 413 -14.30 5.80 9.58
CA ARG A 413 -15.05 7.04 9.35
C ARG A 413 -14.82 8.00 10.51
N GLY A 414 -14.22 9.15 10.23
CA GLY A 414 -13.96 10.20 11.22
C GLY A 414 -12.55 10.19 11.84
N GLN A 415 -11.70 9.22 11.51
CA GLN A 415 -10.26 9.34 11.73
C GLN A 415 -9.61 9.96 10.49
N ASP A 416 -8.69 10.89 10.72
CA ASP A 416 -7.83 11.41 9.67
C ASP A 416 -7.12 10.21 9.00
N PRO A 417 -7.17 10.05 7.67
CA PRO A 417 -6.42 9.01 6.95
C PRO A 417 -4.92 8.97 7.30
N THR A 418 -4.39 10.06 7.83
CA THR A 418 -3.04 10.21 8.36
C THR A 418 -2.87 9.50 9.71
N GLU A 419 -3.89 9.50 10.56
CA GLU A 419 -3.92 8.86 11.88
C GLU A 419 -4.06 7.33 11.78
N ALA A 420 -4.87 6.84 10.82
CA ALA A 420 -5.02 5.41 10.54
C ALA A 420 -3.78 4.79 9.87
N ALA A 421 -3.16 5.52 8.93
CA ALA A 421 -1.85 5.16 8.39
C ALA A 421 -0.77 5.13 9.49
N LEU A 422 -0.92 5.98 10.51
CA LEU A 422 -0.04 5.97 11.66
C LEU A 422 -0.28 4.77 12.58
N VAL A 423 -1.49 4.24 12.77
CA VAL A 423 -1.70 3.03 13.59
C VAL A 423 -0.96 1.83 12.98
N ALA A 424 -0.94 1.73 11.65
CA ALA A 424 -0.15 0.75 10.92
C ALA A 424 1.36 1.04 10.99
N ALA A 425 1.78 2.30 10.83
CA ALA A 425 3.19 2.71 10.99
C ALA A 425 3.69 2.67 12.45
N ASN A 426 2.81 2.77 13.43
CA ASN A 426 3.08 2.67 14.87
C ASN A 426 3.40 1.22 15.26
N SER A 427 3.15 0.24 14.38
CA SER A 427 3.72 -1.09 14.54
C SER A 427 5.24 -1.12 14.31
N LEU A 428 5.83 -0.05 13.72
CA LEU A 428 7.27 0.10 13.51
C LEU A 428 8.01 0.87 14.63
N ILE A 429 7.32 1.52 15.59
CA ILE A 429 7.97 2.12 16.77
C ILE A 429 7.31 1.67 18.07
N LEU A 430 8.17 1.32 19.03
CA LEU A 430 7.87 0.99 20.42
C LEU A 430 7.44 2.23 21.21
N HIS A 431 6.26 2.15 21.85
CA HIS A 431 5.68 3.16 22.74
C HIS A 431 5.18 4.43 22.05
N GLY A 432 3.85 4.60 22.01
CA GLY A 432 3.22 5.85 21.55
C GLY A 432 3.26 6.94 22.64
N PRO A 433 3.35 8.24 22.27
CA PRO A 433 3.46 9.32 23.24
C PRO A 433 2.12 9.59 23.95
N GLU A 434 1.87 8.89 25.06
CA GLU A 434 0.75 9.15 25.96
C GLU A 434 0.79 10.58 26.53
N SER A 435 1.99 11.16 26.63
CA SER A 435 2.24 12.51 27.14
C SER A 435 1.45 13.58 26.37
N THR A 436 0.60 14.36 27.05
CA THR A 436 -0.04 15.56 26.48
C THR A 436 0.39 16.81 27.24
N THR A 437 0.26 17.99 26.63
CA THR A 437 0.24 19.22 27.42
C THR A 437 -0.94 19.22 28.40
N PHE A 438 -0.80 19.94 29.51
CA PHE A 438 -1.87 20.13 30.49
C PHE A 438 -2.99 20.98 29.88
N GLN A 439 -4.22 20.69 30.29
CA GLN A 439 -5.37 21.48 29.84
C GLN A 439 -5.46 22.83 30.57
N PRO A 440 -6.01 23.87 29.91
CA PRO A 440 -6.22 25.17 30.52
C PRO A 440 -6.97 25.07 31.86
N GLY A 441 -6.38 25.63 32.92
CA GLY A 441 -6.99 25.66 34.26
C GLY A 441 -6.62 24.50 35.19
N LYS A 442 -5.94 23.45 34.72
CA LYS A 442 -5.33 22.43 35.59
C LYS A 442 -3.90 22.82 35.93
N LYS A 443 -3.59 23.10 37.21
CA LYS A 443 -2.20 23.06 37.70
C LYS A 443 -1.79 21.57 37.82
N SER A 444 -0.61 21.21 37.33
CA SER A 444 -0.20 19.81 37.15
C SER A 444 0.97 19.38 38.02
N GLY A 445 1.15 18.04 38.14
CA GLY A 445 2.36 17.35 38.59
C GLY A 445 3.52 17.47 37.60
N ASP A 446 4.28 16.38 37.39
CA ASP A 446 5.55 16.40 36.65
C ASP A 446 5.41 16.79 35.16
N ILE A 447 6.33 17.62 34.68
CA ILE A 447 6.37 18.13 33.29
C ILE A 447 6.62 16.98 32.30
N PRO A 448 5.89 16.89 31.16
CA PRO A 448 6.10 15.84 30.18
C PRO A 448 7.55 15.80 29.64
N PRO A 449 8.15 14.62 29.41
CA PRO A 449 9.45 14.51 28.74
C PRO A 449 9.44 15.22 27.38
N LEU A 450 10.57 15.83 27.03
CA LEU A 450 10.69 16.66 25.82
C LEU A 450 10.56 15.80 24.55
N GLU A 451 11.22 14.66 24.55
CA GLU A 451 11.25 13.64 23.50
C GLU A 451 9.83 13.20 23.15
N ASN A 452 9.00 12.94 24.17
CA ASN A 452 7.60 12.56 23.99
C ASN A 452 6.77 13.69 23.37
N LEU A 453 7.06 14.96 23.72
CA LEU A 453 6.39 16.09 23.09
C LEU A 453 6.82 16.27 21.63
N ILE A 454 8.09 15.99 21.30
CA ILE A 454 8.59 16.01 19.92
C ILE A 454 7.87 14.94 19.09
N ALA A 455 7.80 13.71 19.57
CA ALA A 455 7.11 12.62 18.89
C ALA A 455 5.60 12.88 18.70
N LYS A 456 5.00 13.75 19.53
CA LYS A 456 3.56 14.04 19.47
C LYS A 456 3.20 15.28 18.66
N TYR A 457 3.94 16.36 18.83
CA TYR A 457 3.61 17.69 18.30
C TYR A 457 4.68 18.24 17.37
N GLY A 458 5.89 17.66 17.36
CA GLY A 458 7.05 18.19 16.68
C GLY A 458 7.19 17.78 15.22
N ASP A 459 7.99 18.57 14.50
CA ASP A 459 8.51 18.26 13.17
C ASP A 459 10.04 18.08 13.23
N ALA A 460 10.69 17.86 12.09
CA ALA A 460 12.11 17.53 11.96
C ALA A 460 13.07 18.52 12.63
N THR A 461 12.68 19.79 12.73
CA THR A 461 13.48 20.81 13.44
C THR A 461 13.49 20.58 14.95
N ASN A 462 12.36 20.16 15.53
CA ASN A 462 12.19 19.98 16.97
C ASN A 462 13.04 18.83 17.53
N THR A 463 13.35 17.82 16.72
CA THR A 463 14.27 16.73 17.11
C THR A 463 15.68 17.23 17.44
N SER A 464 15.98 18.49 17.11
CA SER A 464 17.23 19.14 17.48
C SER A 464 17.28 19.61 18.93
N TRP A 465 16.13 19.79 19.58
CA TRP A 465 16.06 20.36 20.93
C TRP A 465 16.56 19.42 22.02
N THR A 466 16.81 18.15 21.71
CA THR A 466 17.47 17.20 22.61
C THR A 466 18.98 17.41 22.68
N ASP A 467 19.55 18.16 21.75
CA ASP A 467 20.97 18.48 21.75
C ASP A 467 21.28 19.53 22.84
N PRO A 468 22.31 19.31 23.70
CA PRO A 468 22.65 20.22 24.80
C PRO A 468 22.96 21.66 24.39
N ALA A 469 23.26 21.92 23.11
CA ALA A 469 23.45 23.28 22.60
C ALA A 469 22.15 24.12 22.61
N TRP A 470 20.98 23.47 22.73
CA TRP A 470 19.69 24.14 22.76
C TRP A 470 19.25 24.48 24.18
N THR A 471 18.70 25.68 24.35
CA THR A 471 17.93 26.04 25.53
C THR A 471 16.46 25.75 25.26
N VAL A 472 15.80 24.96 26.12
CA VAL A 472 14.37 24.63 25.95
C VAL A 472 13.57 25.29 27.07
N TRP A 473 12.82 26.32 26.72
CA TRP A 473 11.86 26.94 27.64
C TRP A 473 10.63 26.05 27.79
N ARG A 474 10.16 25.88 29.04
CA ARG A 474 8.98 25.07 29.38
C ARG A 474 7.89 25.93 30.01
N ASP A 475 6.69 25.94 29.43
CA ASP A 475 5.55 26.65 30.03
C ASP A 475 5.07 25.90 31.28
N LYS A 476 5.15 26.53 32.45
CA LYS A 476 4.72 25.93 33.72
C LYS A 476 3.21 25.66 33.78
N ALA A 477 2.41 26.35 32.95
CA ALA A 477 0.96 26.20 32.97
C ALA A 477 0.45 25.06 32.08
N THR A 478 1.09 24.82 30.94
CA THR A 478 0.66 23.81 29.96
C THR A 478 1.66 22.66 29.80
N GLY A 479 2.89 22.79 30.28
CA GLY A 479 3.95 21.82 30.02
C GLY A 479 4.52 21.90 28.59
N ALA A 480 4.05 22.83 27.75
CA ALA A 480 4.55 23.06 26.39
C ALA A 480 6.04 23.44 26.37
N ALA A 481 6.68 23.30 25.22
CA ALA A 481 8.10 23.57 25.06
C ALA A 481 8.40 24.45 23.83
N VAL A 482 9.41 25.32 23.95
CA VAL A 482 9.97 26.12 22.85
C VAL A 482 11.50 26.11 22.96
N GLY A 483 12.19 25.62 21.93
CA GLY A 483 13.65 25.57 21.84
C GLY A 483 14.26 26.80 21.17
N TYR A 484 15.29 27.38 21.78
CA TYR A 484 16.02 28.53 21.27
C TYR A 484 17.51 28.51 21.66
N ILE A 485 18.31 29.31 20.96
CA ILE A 485 19.71 29.56 21.32
C ILE A 485 19.91 31.06 21.53
N PRO A 486 20.38 31.49 22.72
CA PRO A 486 20.74 32.89 22.95
C PRO A 486 22.07 33.22 22.25
N GLU A 487 22.04 34.14 21.30
CA GLU A 487 23.21 34.52 20.50
C GLU A 487 23.20 36.03 20.24
N ASN A 488 24.27 36.74 20.61
CA ASN A 488 24.46 38.17 20.32
C ASN A 488 23.27 39.09 20.73
N GLY A 489 22.60 38.75 21.84
CA GLY A 489 21.42 39.49 22.33
C GLY A 489 20.10 39.13 21.63
N PHE A 490 20.09 38.07 20.82
CA PHE A 490 18.91 37.50 20.19
C PHE A 490 18.61 36.12 20.77
N ALA A 491 17.32 35.75 20.79
CA ALA A 491 16.89 34.38 20.95
C ALA A 491 16.56 33.82 19.56
N VAL A 492 17.49 33.02 19.00
CA VAL A 492 17.31 32.34 17.73
C VAL A 492 16.49 31.08 17.98
N THR A 493 15.20 31.15 17.68
CA THR A 493 14.20 30.10 17.97
C THR A 493 13.90 29.36 16.67
N PHE A 494 14.13 28.04 16.60
CA PHE A 494 13.70 27.25 15.44
C PHE A 494 12.79 26.09 15.81
N GLY A 495 11.78 25.86 14.98
CA GLY A 495 10.77 24.82 15.16
C GLY A 495 9.48 25.35 15.76
N ASN A 496 8.39 24.61 15.52
CA ASN A 496 7.07 24.96 16.04
C ASN A 496 7.02 24.76 17.57
N PRO A 497 6.20 25.53 18.31
CA PRO A 497 5.90 25.23 19.70
C PRO A 497 5.38 23.78 19.86
N LEU A 498 5.89 23.05 20.85
CA LEU A 498 5.42 21.68 21.12
C LEU A 498 4.15 21.74 21.98
N CYS A 499 3.02 22.01 21.34
CA CYS A 499 1.70 22.02 21.94
C CYS A 499 0.59 21.80 20.88
N PRO A 500 -0.65 21.50 21.30
CA PRO A 500 -1.82 21.56 20.44
C PRO A 500 -2.02 22.95 19.80
N ALA A 501 -2.59 22.97 18.60
CA ALA A 501 -2.73 24.20 17.80
C ALA A 501 -3.54 25.31 18.53
N ASP A 502 -4.55 24.94 19.32
CA ASP A 502 -5.36 25.87 20.13
C ASP A 502 -4.56 26.52 21.28
N GLN A 503 -3.44 25.92 21.69
CA GLN A 503 -2.56 26.46 22.73
C GLN A 503 -1.49 27.41 22.19
N ILE A 504 -1.21 27.41 20.88
CA ILE A 504 -0.15 28.22 20.24
C ILE A 504 -0.23 29.70 20.68
N PRO A 505 -1.38 30.39 20.62
CA PRO A 505 -1.45 31.81 20.99
C PRO A 505 -0.99 32.10 22.42
N ARG A 506 -1.35 31.23 23.37
CA ARG A 506 -0.95 31.36 24.78
C ARG A 506 0.54 31.09 24.96
N VAL A 507 1.02 29.98 24.39
CA VAL A 507 2.40 29.52 24.54
C VAL A 507 3.37 30.53 23.95
N VAL A 508 3.07 31.06 22.75
CA VAL A 508 3.86 32.12 22.11
C VAL A 508 3.90 33.38 22.98
N LYS A 509 2.75 33.86 23.48
CA LYS A 509 2.71 35.05 24.36
C LYS A 509 3.55 34.86 25.64
N ALA A 510 3.43 33.71 26.29
CA ALA A 510 4.18 33.41 27.51
C ALA A 510 5.69 33.28 27.24
N TYR A 511 6.08 32.69 26.11
CA TYR A 511 7.48 32.62 25.69
C TYR A 511 8.08 34.00 25.38
N LEU A 512 7.35 34.87 24.69
CA LEU A 512 7.81 36.23 24.42
C LEU A 512 7.97 37.08 25.69
N ALA A 513 7.11 36.86 26.69
CA ALA A 513 7.27 37.49 28.01
C ALA A 513 8.56 37.03 28.70
N HIS A 514 8.86 35.72 28.66
CA HIS A 514 10.12 35.15 29.16
C HIS A 514 11.33 35.77 28.45
N LEU A 515 11.32 35.89 27.13
CA LEU A 515 12.42 36.52 26.39
C LEU A 515 12.61 38.00 26.75
N HIS A 516 11.53 38.72 27.04
CA HIS A 516 11.61 40.10 27.50
C HIS A 516 12.27 40.19 28.89
N GLU A 517 11.95 39.28 29.80
CA GLU A 517 12.61 39.17 31.12
C GLU A 517 14.12 38.86 30.99
N GLU A 518 14.48 38.02 30.03
CA GLU A 518 15.88 37.67 29.71
C GLU A 518 16.61 38.73 28.84
N ASN A 519 15.94 39.84 28.48
CA ASN A 519 16.46 40.90 27.61
C ASN A 519 16.97 40.39 26.24
N LEU A 520 16.26 39.42 25.65
CA LEU A 520 16.58 38.82 24.36
C LEU A 520 15.59 39.26 23.28
N LYS A 521 16.10 39.58 22.08
CA LYS A 521 15.28 39.90 20.91
C LYS A 521 14.89 38.63 20.16
N PRO A 522 13.61 38.36 19.89
CA PRO A 522 13.21 37.12 19.24
C PRO A 522 13.45 37.15 17.73
N ILE A 523 13.93 36.02 17.21
CA ILE A 523 13.89 35.65 15.79
C ILE A 523 13.37 34.21 15.75
N TRP A 524 12.31 33.95 14.99
CA TRP A 524 11.67 32.63 14.95
C TRP A 524 11.68 32.06 13.54
N GLY A 525 12.27 30.90 13.30
CA GLY A 525 12.37 30.30 11.97
C GLY A 525 12.12 28.79 11.93
N CYS A 526 12.13 28.21 10.73
CA CYS A 526 11.80 26.79 10.51
C CYS A 526 10.47 26.40 11.16
N ILE A 527 9.46 27.27 11.00
CA ILE A 527 8.09 27.06 11.48
C ILE A 527 7.13 26.82 10.32
N ASP A 528 6.03 26.15 10.62
CA ASP A 528 4.95 25.90 9.68
C ASP A 528 4.03 27.12 9.54
N ARG A 529 3.09 27.03 8.58
CA ARG A 529 2.12 28.09 8.31
C ARG A 529 1.23 28.41 9.51
N THR A 530 0.92 27.44 10.36
CA THR A 530 0.03 27.63 11.53
C THR A 530 0.67 28.58 12.54
N THR A 531 1.95 28.35 12.84
CA THR A 531 2.69 29.22 13.77
C THR A 531 3.01 30.57 13.13
N GLU A 532 3.33 30.58 11.83
CA GLU A 532 3.59 31.82 11.10
C GLU A 532 2.38 32.75 11.08
N GLN A 533 1.18 32.24 10.78
CA GLN A 533 -0.05 33.04 10.76
C GLN A 533 -0.27 33.79 12.07
N TYR A 534 -0.06 33.13 13.21
CA TYR A 534 -0.18 33.79 14.50
C TYR A 534 0.84 34.91 14.70
N LEU A 535 2.10 34.68 14.34
CA LEU A 535 3.16 35.69 14.47
C LEU A 535 2.94 36.86 13.50
N ALA A 536 2.55 36.59 12.27
CA ALA A 536 2.41 37.59 11.21
C ALA A 536 1.09 38.37 11.30
N GLU A 537 -0.05 37.69 11.40
CA GLU A 537 -1.37 38.34 11.37
C GLU A 537 -1.71 38.95 12.73
N ASP A 538 -1.61 38.19 13.84
CA ASP A 538 -2.04 38.66 15.16
C ASP A 538 -1.01 39.56 15.85
N LEU A 539 0.30 39.29 15.66
CA LEU A 539 1.38 40.09 16.27
C LEU A 539 2.05 41.08 15.30
N GLY A 540 1.70 41.06 14.02
CA GLY A 540 2.22 42.00 13.02
C GLY A 540 3.71 41.80 12.68
N TRP A 541 4.25 40.59 12.85
CA TRP A 541 5.65 40.29 12.50
C TRP A 541 5.82 40.20 10.98
N GLY A 542 7.05 40.46 10.51
CA GLY A 542 7.42 40.20 9.12
C GLY A 542 7.79 38.73 8.93
N ALA A 543 7.37 38.12 7.82
CA ALA A 543 7.66 36.74 7.47
C ALA A 543 8.36 36.62 6.09
N VAL A 544 9.37 35.76 6.02
CA VAL A 544 10.05 35.38 4.77
C VAL A 544 10.20 33.87 4.69
N ILE A 545 10.26 33.34 3.48
CA ILE A 545 10.57 31.94 3.20
C ILE A 545 12.01 31.89 2.68
N ALA A 546 12.89 31.20 3.40
CA ALA A 546 14.31 31.06 3.07
C ALA A 546 14.85 29.63 3.30
N VAL A 547 13.98 28.73 3.78
CA VAL A 547 14.29 27.35 4.13
C VAL A 547 13.05 26.53 3.77
N ALA A 548 13.23 25.29 3.34
CA ALA A 548 12.16 24.33 3.12
C ALA A 548 12.51 23.01 3.78
N GLU A 549 11.50 22.30 4.26
CA GLU A 549 11.62 20.94 4.75
C GLU A 549 11.63 19.99 3.53
N GLU A 550 12.65 19.14 3.40
CA GLU A 550 12.80 18.26 2.24
C GLU A 550 12.07 16.93 2.47
N ARG A 551 10.79 16.93 2.09
CA ARG A 551 9.86 15.82 2.33
C ARG A 551 9.85 14.82 1.17
N ILE A 552 9.54 13.58 1.51
CA ILE A 552 9.26 12.47 0.60
C ILE A 552 7.93 11.83 1.00
N ASN A 553 7.28 11.18 0.04
CA ASN A 553 6.10 10.36 0.27
C ASN A 553 6.52 8.91 -0.01
N PRO A 554 6.92 8.16 1.03
CA PRO A 554 7.39 6.78 0.86
C PRO A 554 6.40 5.85 0.13
N THR A 555 5.09 6.16 0.14
CA THR A 555 4.07 5.35 -0.58
C THR A 555 3.97 5.66 -2.07
N GLU A 556 4.59 6.75 -2.54
CA GLU A 556 4.52 7.21 -3.94
C GLU A 556 5.90 7.22 -4.62
N VAL A 557 6.98 6.97 -3.87
CA VAL A 557 8.35 6.99 -4.41
C VAL A 557 9.03 5.63 -4.24
N ASP A 558 9.49 5.05 -5.35
CA ASP A 558 10.51 3.99 -5.35
C ASP A 558 11.83 4.57 -5.90
N PRO A 559 12.82 4.89 -5.05
CA PRO A 559 14.08 5.47 -5.50
C PRO A 559 14.87 4.60 -6.49
N ALA A 560 14.73 3.27 -6.44
CA ALA A 560 15.42 2.37 -7.38
C ALA A 560 14.79 2.39 -8.77
N GLU A 561 13.47 2.59 -8.85
CA GLU A 561 12.77 2.73 -10.14
C GLU A 561 12.92 4.14 -10.72
N ASN A 562 12.93 5.15 -9.86
CA ASN A 562 12.89 6.56 -10.26
C ASN A 562 14.25 7.12 -10.75
N ASP A 563 15.39 6.57 -10.30
CA ASP A 563 16.73 7.06 -10.69
C ASP A 563 17.70 5.91 -11.08
N LYS A 564 18.08 5.87 -12.37
CA LYS A 564 19.00 4.87 -12.93
C LYS A 564 20.38 4.85 -12.27
N THR A 565 20.85 6.00 -11.75
CA THR A 565 22.13 6.11 -11.04
C THR A 565 22.04 5.47 -9.67
N VAL A 566 20.93 5.69 -8.95
CA VAL A 566 20.64 5.06 -7.65
C VAL A 566 20.61 3.54 -7.84
N ARG A 567 19.81 3.04 -8.78
CA ARG A 567 19.72 1.59 -9.10
C ARG A 567 21.09 0.95 -9.39
N ARG A 568 21.92 1.59 -10.23
CA ARG A 568 23.26 1.07 -10.56
C ARG A 568 24.17 0.99 -9.33
N LYS A 569 24.08 1.96 -8.42
CA LYS A 569 24.86 1.97 -7.18
C LYS A 569 24.39 0.88 -6.21
N ILE A 570 23.08 0.64 -6.13
CA ILE A 570 22.50 -0.44 -5.33
C ILE A 570 23.04 -1.80 -5.80
N HIS A 571 22.88 -2.13 -7.08
CA HIS A 571 23.39 -3.40 -7.63
C HIS A 571 24.91 -3.57 -7.51
N ARG A 572 25.64 -2.46 -7.46
CA ARG A 572 27.07 -2.51 -7.17
C ARG A 572 27.33 -2.88 -5.71
N ALA A 573 26.66 -2.22 -4.77
CA ALA A 573 26.78 -2.50 -3.35
C ALA A 573 26.39 -3.96 -3.02
N GLU A 574 25.31 -4.46 -3.63
CA GLU A 574 24.88 -5.87 -3.52
C GLU A 574 25.98 -6.83 -3.99
N ARG A 575 26.57 -6.59 -5.17
CA ARG A 575 27.69 -7.41 -5.70
C ARG A 575 28.97 -7.31 -4.87
N GLU A 576 29.20 -6.17 -4.23
CA GLU A 576 30.32 -5.98 -3.29
C GLU A 576 30.04 -6.59 -1.90
N GLY A 577 28.88 -7.24 -1.72
CA GLY A 577 28.53 -8.02 -0.52
C GLY A 577 27.91 -7.20 0.61
N VAL A 578 27.36 -6.02 0.32
CA VAL A 578 26.69 -5.19 1.32
C VAL A 578 25.38 -5.85 1.77
N LYS A 579 25.20 -5.99 3.09
CA LYS A 579 23.97 -6.52 3.70
C LYS A 579 23.35 -5.49 4.62
N ILE A 580 22.03 -5.31 4.55
CA ILE A 580 21.29 -4.38 5.39
C ILE A 580 20.71 -5.13 6.58
N ILE A 581 20.81 -4.55 7.77
CA ILE A 581 20.37 -5.11 9.03
C ILE A 581 19.42 -4.11 9.68
N GLU A 582 18.21 -4.58 9.99
CA GLU A 582 17.22 -3.86 10.78
C GLU A 582 17.45 -4.16 12.26
N VAL A 583 17.56 -3.12 13.08
CA VAL A 583 17.74 -3.30 14.52
C VAL A 583 16.37 -3.49 15.16
N GLY A 584 16.22 -4.56 15.92
CA GLY A 584 15.01 -4.85 16.69
C GLY A 584 14.78 -3.86 17.85
N PRO A 585 13.78 -4.13 18.71
CA PRO A 585 13.41 -3.25 19.82
C PRO A 585 14.53 -2.90 20.79
N GLU A 586 15.42 -3.85 21.03
CA GLU A 586 16.61 -3.66 21.85
C GLU A 586 17.84 -3.85 20.96
N MET A 587 18.72 -2.85 20.96
CA MET A 587 19.97 -2.90 20.21
C MET A 587 21.02 -3.71 20.99
N ASP A 588 21.65 -4.68 20.33
CA ASP A 588 22.76 -5.42 20.91
C ASP A 588 23.87 -4.44 21.38
N PRO A 589 24.33 -4.51 22.64
CA PRO A 589 25.37 -3.63 23.17
C PRO A 589 26.68 -3.64 22.37
N GLN A 590 27.06 -4.77 21.77
CA GLN A 590 28.25 -4.88 20.93
C GLN A 590 28.05 -4.13 19.60
N VAL A 591 26.88 -4.29 18.97
CA VAL A 591 26.53 -3.57 17.74
C VAL A 591 26.48 -2.07 18.01
N LYS A 592 25.87 -1.65 19.13
CA LYS A 592 25.85 -0.25 19.54
C LYS A 592 27.25 0.33 19.65
N LYS A 593 28.16 -0.36 20.35
CA LYS A 593 29.55 0.07 20.51
C LYS A 593 30.27 0.21 19.16
N GLN A 594 30.10 -0.77 18.26
CA GLN A 594 30.69 -0.71 16.92
C GLN A 594 30.17 0.49 16.13
N LEU A 595 28.86 0.75 16.15
CA LEU A 595 28.28 1.89 15.45
C LEU A 595 28.71 3.22 16.06
N GLU A 596 28.85 3.31 17.39
CA GLU A 596 29.42 4.48 18.07
C GLU A 596 30.87 4.76 17.61
N GLU A 597 31.72 3.75 17.56
CA GLU A 597 33.11 3.86 17.07
C GLU A 597 33.13 4.33 15.61
N ARG A 598 32.26 3.78 14.75
CA ARG A 598 32.16 4.18 13.34
C ARG A 598 31.63 5.59 13.16
N CYS A 599 30.71 6.04 14.01
CA CYS A 599 30.27 7.44 14.04
C CYS A 599 31.40 8.39 14.43
N GLN A 600 32.25 8.02 15.39
CA GLN A 600 33.42 8.81 15.76
C GLN A 600 34.47 8.86 14.65
N GLU A 601 34.74 7.74 13.98
CA GLU A 601 35.62 7.69 12.81
C GLU A 601 35.11 8.59 11.68
N TRP A 602 33.82 8.54 11.41
CA TRP A 602 33.17 9.39 10.42
C TRP A 602 33.29 10.87 10.77
N ALA A 603 33.04 11.24 12.03
CA ALA A 603 33.16 12.61 12.50
C ALA A 603 34.59 13.16 12.32
N LYS A 604 35.62 12.35 12.64
CA LYS A 604 37.04 12.74 12.50
C LYS A 604 37.49 12.92 11.05
N ASN A 605 36.89 12.17 10.11
CA ASN A 605 37.27 12.20 8.69
C ASN A 605 36.51 13.24 7.86
N ARG A 606 35.55 13.95 8.48
CA ARG A 606 34.69 14.92 7.78
C ARG A 606 35.44 16.22 7.49
N LYS A 607 35.44 16.68 6.23
CA LYS A 607 36.10 17.92 5.78
C LYS A 607 35.06 18.98 5.38
N GLY A 608 35.32 20.25 5.72
CA GLY A 608 34.51 21.42 5.33
C GLY A 608 33.75 22.08 6.48
N THR A 609 33.32 23.34 6.29
CA THR A 609 32.52 24.10 7.26
C THR A 609 31.13 23.48 7.41
N GLN A 610 30.75 23.13 8.64
CA GLN A 610 29.47 22.49 8.92
C GLN A 610 28.42 23.53 9.33
N ILE A 611 27.24 23.42 8.73
CA ILE A 611 26.02 24.15 9.13
C ILE A 611 24.99 23.09 9.46
N HIS A 612 24.75 22.88 10.76
CA HIS A 612 23.81 21.89 11.26
C HIS A 612 23.16 22.35 12.57
N LEU A 613 21.90 21.97 12.78
CA LEU A 613 21.14 22.27 13.99
C LEU A 613 21.49 21.35 15.16
N THR A 614 22.17 20.23 14.91
CA THR A 614 22.56 19.20 15.90
C THR A 614 23.93 18.62 15.61
N GLY A 615 24.63 18.19 16.66
CA GLY A 615 25.76 17.27 16.55
C GLY A 615 25.33 15.85 16.11
N VAL A 616 26.30 14.98 15.81
CA VAL A 616 26.03 13.58 15.46
C VAL A 616 25.86 12.76 16.73
N ARG A 617 24.61 12.68 17.19
CA ARG A 617 24.22 12.01 18.45
C ARG A 617 23.13 10.95 18.21
N PRO A 618 23.42 9.89 17.42
CA PRO A 618 22.39 8.96 16.93
C PRO A 618 21.73 8.14 18.05
N PHE A 619 22.37 8.00 19.21
CA PHE A 619 21.87 7.18 20.34
C PHE A 619 21.22 7.98 21.47
N ASP A 620 21.07 9.29 21.34
CA ASP A 620 20.13 10.03 22.18
C ASP A 620 18.71 9.57 21.86
N ASP A 621 17.76 9.62 22.80
CA ASP A 621 16.34 9.32 22.54
C ASP A 621 16.09 8.03 21.72
N MET A 622 16.73 6.91 22.12
CA MET A 622 16.56 5.62 21.42
C MET A 622 15.11 5.13 21.43
N ALA A 623 14.29 5.59 22.38
CA ALA A 623 12.89 5.21 22.51
C ALA A 623 12.04 5.63 21.31
N HIS A 624 12.30 6.80 20.71
CA HIS A 624 11.56 7.32 19.56
C HIS A 624 12.37 7.22 18.26
N ARG A 625 13.36 6.33 18.21
CA ARG A 625 14.25 6.15 17.05
C ARG A 625 14.25 4.72 16.56
N LYS A 626 14.39 4.58 15.24
CA LYS A 626 14.59 3.28 14.59
C LYS A 626 15.90 3.27 13.84
N TYR A 627 16.62 2.16 13.97
CA TYR A 627 17.98 2.03 13.48
C TYR A 627 18.07 0.96 12.39
N TYR A 628 18.80 1.32 11.33
CA TYR A 628 19.20 0.41 10.27
C TYR A 628 20.69 0.62 10.05
N TYR A 629 21.44 -0.46 9.83
CA TYR A 629 22.83 -0.35 9.42
C TYR A 629 23.14 -1.36 8.33
N ALA A 630 24.19 -1.11 7.57
CA ALA A 630 24.67 -2.00 6.54
C ALA A 630 26.07 -2.48 6.90
N THR A 631 26.38 -3.75 6.61
CA THR A 631 27.71 -4.33 6.74
C THR A 631 28.31 -4.60 5.38
N ASP A 632 29.63 -4.49 5.26
CA ASP A 632 30.35 -4.98 4.09
C ASP A 632 30.47 -6.52 4.10
N LYS A 633 31.15 -7.07 3.09
CA LYS A 633 31.40 -8.51 2.93
C LYS A 633 32.13 -9.16 4.12
N ASP A 634 32.88 -8.36 4.89
CA ASP A 634 33.65 -8.81 6.05
C ASP A 634 32.85 -8.65 7.36
N GLY A 635 31.57 -8.24 7.26
CA GLY A 635 30.67 -8.04 8.39
C GLY A 635 30.88 -6.72 9.14
N LYS A 636 31.71 -5.80 8.64
CA LYS A 636 31.99 -4.53 9.30
C LYS A 636 30.93 -3.48 8.94
N PRO A 637 30.38 -2.71 9.91
CA PRO A 637 29.42 -1.66 9.60
C PRO A 637 29.97 -0.60 8.64
N CYS A 638 29.33 -0.46 7.48
CA CYS A 638 29.73 0.44 6.40
C CYS A 638 28.78 1.62 6.19
N ALA A 639 27.49 1.51 6.56
CA ALA A 639 26.55 2.63 6.55
C ALA A 639 25.51 2.51 7.66
N MET A 640 24.87 3.61 8.03
CA MET A 640 23.78 3.63 9.02
C MET A 640 22.71 4.65 8.66
N VAL A 641 21.45 4.27 8.81
CA VAL A 641 20.28 5.15 8.71
C VAL A 641 19.52 5.11 10.03
N VAL A 642 19.21 6.30 10.56
CA VAL A 642 18.46 6.45 11.80
C VAL A 642 17.24 7.30 11.53
N LEU A 643 16.08 6.72 11.80
CA LEU A 643 14.80 7.40 11.73
C LEU A 643 14.45 7.96 13.11
N ALA A 644 13.97 9.20 13.16
CA ALA A 644 13.36 9.79 14.34
C ALA A 644 11.85 9.95 14.12
N GLN A 645 11.05 9.58 15.11
CA GLN A 645 9.61 9.77 15.09
C GLN A 645 9.26 11.26 15.16
N LEU A 646 8.32 11.70 14.33
CA LEU A 646 7.72 13.04 14.40
C LEU A 646 6.23 12.94 14.76
N ALA A 647 5.57 14.09 14.89
CA ALA A 647 4.13 14.14 15.04
C ALA A 647 3.44 13.36 13.89
N PRO A 648 2.26 12.76 14.13
CA PRO A 648 1.55 11.94 13.14
C PRO A 648 1.46 12.54 11.73
N LYS A 649 1.16 13.84 11.65
CA LYS A 649 1.05 14.59 10.38
C LYS A 649 2.38 14.73 9.61
N HIS A 650 3.52 14.58 10.29
CA HIS A 650 4.86 14.76 9.75
C HIS A 650 5.61 13.43 9.55
N GLY A 651 5.12 12.33 10.12
CA GLY A 651 5.64 10.98 9.94
C GLY A 651 7.02 10.78 10.56
N PHE A 652 8.06 10.56 9.73
CA PHE A 652 9.41 10.26 10.21
C PHE A 652 10.46 11.21 9.64
N GLN A 653 11.48 11.53 10.44
CA GLN A 653 12.68 12.17 9.93
C GLN A 653 13.76 11.13 9.67
N ILE A 654 14.33 11.12 8.47
CA ILE A 654 15.63 10.48 8.20
C ILE A 654 16.71 11.38 8.81
N LYS A 655 16.89 11.25 10.13
CA LYS A 655 17.70 12.18 10.93
C LYS A 655 19.18 12.04 10.64
N TRP A 656 19.65 10.79 10.48
CA TRP A 656 21.02 10.51 10.07
C TRP A 656 21.03 9.47 8.96
N ALA A 657 21.80 9.78 7.91
CA ALA A 657 22.15 8.88 6.83
C ALA A 657 23.68 8.96 6.67
N LEU A 658 24.39 8.05 7.32
CA LEU A 658 25.84 8.07 7.46
C LEU A 658 26.46 6.99 6.60
N GLU A 659 27.33 7.40 5.67
CA GLU A 659 28.24 6.50 4.96
C GLU A 659 29.59 6.52 5.68
N PHE A 660 30.01 5.39 6.25
CA PHE A 660 31.23 5.34 7.06
C PHE A 660 32.50 5.25 6.19
N PRO A 661 33.67 5.68 6.71
CA PRO A 661 34.92 5.59 5.98
C PRO A 661 35.22 4.15 5.52
N GLY A 662 35.57 4.02 4.23
CA GLY A 662 35.84 2.73 3.58
C GLY A 662 34.60 1.95 3.13
N ALA A 663 33.41 2.57 3.15
CA ALA A 663 32.19 1.91 2.68
C ALA A 663 32.27 1.52 1.19
N PRO A 664 31.70 0.36 0.82
CA PRO A 664 31.45 0.00 -0.57
C PRO A 664 30.66 1.07 -1.31
N LEU A 665 30.98 1.27 -2.59
CA LEU A 665 30.33 2.33 -3.39
C LEU A 665 28.86 2.00 -3.61
N GLY A 666 27.97 2.87 -3.12
CA GLY A 666 26.51 2.69 -3.22
C GLY A 666 25.86 2.17 -1.94
N ALA A 667 26.63 1.93 -0.87
CA ALA A 667 26.11 1.40 0.38
C ALA A 667 25.04 2.32 1.01
N ILE A 668 25.23 3.65 0.95
CA ILE A 668 24.27 4.61 1.50
C ILE A 668 23.00 4.71 0.66
N GLU A 669 23.10 4.69 -0.67
CA GLU A 669 21.94 4.64 -1.56
C GLU A 669 21.12 3.37 -1.35
N TYR A 670 21.78 2.24 -1.10
CA TYR A 670 21.12 0.95 -0.86
C TYR A 670 20.31 0.95 0.43
N ILE A 671 20.92 1.30 1.56
CA ILE A 671 20.21 1.35 2.83
C ILE A 671 19.12 2.42 2.86
N LEU A 672 19.32 3.59 2.25
CA LEU A 672 18.29 4.62 2.18
C LEU A 672 17.08 4.17 1.36
N THR A 673 17.32 3.55 0.19
CA THR A 673 16.24 3.04 -0.66
C THR A 673 15.46 1.94 0.06
N TYR A 674 16.16 1.02 0.74
CA TYR A 674 15.52 0.01 1.58
C TYR A 674 14.66 0.62 2.68
N VAL A 675 15.17 1.62 3.41
CA VAL A 675 14.43 2.28 4.50
C VAL A 675 13.21 3.04 3.98
N ILE A 676 13.33 3.75 2.86
CA ILE A 676 12.20 4.45 2.23
C ILE A 676 11.13 3.44 1.79
N LYS A 677 11.53 2.34 1.15
CA LYS A 677 10.60 1.27 0.76
C LYS A 677 9.87 0.69 1.97
N LYS A 678 10.60 0.40 3.06
CA LYS A 678 10.00 -0.07 4.33
C LYS A 678 9.00 0.90 4.93
N LEU A 679 9.26 2.21 4.85
CA LEU A 679 8.31 3.23 5.27
C LEU A 679 7.06 3.23 4.37
N GLY A 680 7.23 3.08 3.07
CA GLY A 680 6.14 2.99 2.09
C GLY A 680 5.26 1.75 2.29
N ASP A 681 5.88 0.57 2.44
CA ASP A 681 5.21 -0.69 2.72
C ASP A 681 4.37 -0.62 4.01
N ALA A 682 4.83 0.15 4.99
CA ALA A 682 4.12 0.39 6.24
C ALA A 682 3.07 1.52 6.18
N GLY A 683 2.84 2.11 5.00
CA GLY A 683 1.82 3.13 4.78
C GLY A 683 2.22 4.54 5.23
N VAL A 684 3.50 4.81 5.51
CA VAL A 684 3.97 6.15 5.90
C VAL A 684 3.92 7.08 4.69
N LYS A 685 3.03 8.08 4.74
CA LYS A 685 2.81 9.03 3.62
C LYS A 685 3.72 10.26 3.64
N SER A 686 4.47 10.45 4.72
CA SER A 686 5.36 11.60 4.89
C SER A 686 6.60 11.18 5.65
N ALA A 687 7.76 11.42 5.05
CA ALA A 687 9.03 11.42 5.76
C ALA A 687 9.86 12.61 5.28
N THR A 688 10.90 12.99 6.02
CA THR A 688 11.72 14.15 5.66
C THR A 688 13.19 13.94 5.96
N PHE A 689 14.06 14.52 5.11
CA PHE A 689 15.50 14.58 5.35
C PHE A 689 15.93 15.76 6.25
N GLY A 690 14.98 16.56 6.73
CA GLY A 690 15.28 17.79 7.47
C GLY A 690 15.28 19.04 6.58
N ALA A 691 15.25 20.19 7.25
CA ALA A 691 15.40 21.51 6.64
C ALA A 691 16.60 21.64 5.67
N GLY A 692 16.33 22.14 4.47
CA GLY A 692 17.27 22.53 3.43
C GLY A 692 17.09 23.99 3.02
N ALA A 693 18.13 24.61 2.46
CA ALA A 693 18.04 25.97 1.92
C ALA A 693 17.32 25.95 0.56
N ILE A 694 16.48 26.95 0.30
CA ILE A 694 15.83 27.11 -1.00
C ILE A 694 16.69 27.95 -1.95
N GLU A 695 16.49 27.82 -3.26
CA GLU A 695 17.32 28.54 -4.24
C GLU A 695 17.17 30.07 -4.15
N ARG A 696 15.98 30.55 -3.80
CA ARG A 696 15.67 31.99 -3.70
C ARG A 696 14.77 32.27 -2.51
N MET A 697 15.09 33.31 -1.76
CA MET A 697 14.24 33.79 -0.67
C MET A 697 12.96 34.45 -1.23
N HIS A 698 11.80 34.10 -0.67
CA HIS A 698 10.51 34.69 -1.04
C HIS A 698 9.94 35.53 0.12
N PRO A 699 9.45 36.76 -0.13
CA PRO A 699 8.67 37.47 0.88
C PRO A 699 7.32 36.75 1.11
N ALA A 700 6.89 36.64 2.37
CA ALA A 700 5.56 36.15 2.75
C ALA A 700 4.70 37.34 3.25
N GLU A 701 4.43 37.44 4.55
CA GLU A 701 3.57 38.47 5.13
C GLU A 701 4.34 39.67 5.71
N ASN A 702 3.74 40.86 5.67
CA ASN A 702 4.25 42.10 6.28
C ASN A 702 5.68 42.55 5.86
N VAL A 703 6.20 42.05 4.73
CA VAL A 703 7.49 42.49 4.16
C VAL A 703 7.26 43.12 2.78
N ARG A 704 7.50 44.43 2.64
CA ARG A 704 7.34 45.17 1.36
C ARG A 704 8.53 46.08 1.04
N GLY A 705 8.80 46.28 -0.26
CA GLY A 705 9.69 47.32 -0.78
C GLY A 705 11.20 47.04 -0.66
N PHE A 706 12.00 48.09 -0.45
CA PHE A 706 13.48 48.07 -0.41
C PHE A 706 14.10 47.05 0.57
N ARG A 707 13.39 46.70 1.64
CA ARG A 707 13.86 45.74 2.65
C ARG A 707 13.98 44.31 2.16
N VAL A 708 13.11 43.87 1.24
CA VAL A 708 13.17 42.54 0.63
C VAL A 708 14.48 42.37 -0.14
N LYS A 709 14.85 43.38 -0.95
CA LYS A 709 16.09 43.37 -1.75
C LYS A 709 17.36 43.32 -0.90
N ALA A 710 17.35 43.96 0.27
CA ALA A 710 18.49 43.93 1.19
C ALA A 710 18.65 42.54 1.85
N LEU A 711 17.56 41.92 2.28
CA LEU A 711 17.54 40.57 2.84
C LEU A 711 17.90 39.51 1.79
N GLU A 712 17.39 39.64 0.56
CA GLU A 712 17.69 38.76 -0.57
C GLU A 712 19.18 38.81 -0.94
N LYS A 713 19.79 40.01 -0.96
CA LYS A 713 21.22 40.17 -1.22
C LYS A 713 22.08 39.53 -0.13
N ALA A 714 21.67 39.65 1.14
CA ALA A 714 22.36 39.01 2.26
C ALA A 714 22.24 37.48 2.18
N TYR A 715 21.05 36.95 1.88
CA TYR A 715 20.81 35.51 1.69
C TYR A 715 21.64 34.93 0.54
N ASN A 716 21.63 35.57 -0.63
CA ASN A 716 22.37 35.09 -1.80
C ASN A 716 23.89 35.09 -1.58
N GLY A 717 24.41 36.11 -0.88
CA GLY A 717 25.83 36.16 -0.51
C GLY A 717 26.22 35.02 0.44
N LEU A 718 25.35 34.67 1.39
CA LEU A 718 25.57 33.58 2.35
C LEU A 718 25.39 32.21 1.70
N SER A 719 24.34 32.00 0.91
CA SER A 719 24.08 30.74 0.18
C SER A 719 25.26 30.35 -0.71
N THR A 720 25.85 31.33 -1.42
CA THR A 720 27.03 31.13 -2.27
C THR A 720 28.27 30.78 -1.45
N THR A 721 28.49 31.44 -0.31
CA THR A 721 29.67 31.23 0.54
C THR A 721 29.66 29.85 1.21
N PHE A 722 28.47 29.32 1.51
CA PHE A 722 28.30 28.09 2.27
C PHE A 722 27.82 26.88 1.44
N HIS A 723 27.73 27.02 0.12
CA HIS A 723 27.26 25.99 -0.81
C HIS A 723 25.96 25.31 -0.36
N LEU A 724 25.02 26.09 0.18
CA LEU A 724 23.83 25.58 0.86
C LEU A 724 22.88 24.81 -0.09
N THR A 725 22.99 25.05 -1.40
CA THR A 725 22.18 24.40 -2.44
C THR A 725 22.70 23.02 -2.87
N ASN A 726 23.99 22.70 -2.68
CA ASN A 726 24.59 21.43 -3.15
C ASN A 726 24.06 20.18 -2.40
N LYS A 727 23.39 20.35 -1.24
CA LYS A 727 22.81 19.23 -0.46
C LYS A 727 21.47 18.74 -1.01
N GLY A 728 20.72 19.59 -1.71
CA GLY A 728 19.45 19.21 -2.35
C GLY A 728 19.63 18.17 -3.45
N ASP A 729 20.75 18.21 -4.19
CA ASP A 729 21.07 17.31 -5.31
C ASP A 729 21.22 15.83 -4.92
N PHE A 730 21.55 15.52 -3.66
CA PHE A 730 21.60 14.13 -3.20
C PHE A 730 20.20 13.62 -2.84
N ARG A 731 19.40 14.44 -2.16
CA ARG A 731 18.09 14.06 -1.62
C ARG A 731 17.01 14.03 -2.70
N SER A 732 17.12 14.90 -3.71
CA SER A 732 16.24 14.92 -4.88
C SER A 732 16.22 13.59 -5.66
N LYS A 733 17.31 12.83 -5.63
CA LYS A 733 17.41 11.48 -6.22
C LYS A 733 16.47 10.46 -5.59
N PHE A 734 15.97 10.75 -4.38
CA PHE A 734 14.99 9.93 -3.66
C PHE A 734 13.56 10.47 -3.78
N GLY A 735 13.30 11.39 -4.73
CA GLY A 735 11.97 11.94 -4.99
C GLY A 735 11.50 12.98 -3.97
N SER A 736 12.43 13.68 -3.31
CA SER A 736 12.06 14.71 -2.33
C SER A 736 11.52 15.99 -2.97
N TRP A 737 10.48 16.59 -2.38
CA TRP A 737 10.03 17.94 -2.68
C TRP A 737 10.30 18.89 -1.51
N GLN A 738 10.27 20.19 -1.80
CA GLN A 738 10.48 21.24 -0.82
C GLN A 738 9.14 21.72 -0.26
N ASP A 739 8.93 21.53 1.05
CA ASP A 739 7.81 22.06 1.82
C ASP A 739 8.23 23.38 2.50
N PRO A 740 7.74 24.55 2.06
CA PRO A 740 8.24 25.85 2.52
C PRO A 740 8.10 26.06 4.02
N MET A 741 9.16 26.57 4.66
CA MET A 741 9.15 27.00 6.06
C MET A 741 9.39 28.50 6.20
N TYR A 742 8.85 29.07 7.28
CA TYR A 742 8.85 30.52 7.48
C TYR A 742 9.91 30.95 8.51
N ILE A 743 10.43 32.16 8.31
CA ILE A 743 11.22 32.92 9.27
C ILE A 743 10.49 34.22 9.59
N CYS A 744 10.04 34.34 10.84
CA CYS A 744 9.30 35.46 11.38
C CYS A 744 10.14 36.29 12.34
N TYR A 745 9.96 37.61 12.28
CA TYR A 745 10.66 38.55 13.14
C TYR A 745 9.82 39.80 13.43
N PRO A 746 9.92 40.37 14.65
CA PRO A 746 9.23 41.61 14.98
C PRO A 746 9.78 42.78 14.16
N LYS A 747 9.03 43.89 14.12
CA LYS A 747 9.45 45.11 13.40
C LYS A 747 10.82 45.60 13.90
N GLY A 748 11.82 45.58 13.01
CA GLY A 748 13.21 45.95 13.35
C GLY A 748 14.08 44.82 13.92
N GLY A 749 13.56 43.59 14.00
CA GLY A 749 14.25 42.40 14.53
C GLY A 749 15.28 41.78 13.58
N LEU A 750 15.00 41.71 12.27
CA LEU A 750 15.89 41.08 11.29
C LEU A 750 16.68 42.13 10.47
N GLY A 751 17.69 42.73 11.11
CA GLY A 751 18.74 43.51 10.46
C GLY A 751 20.06 42.72 10.34
N VAL A 752 21.16 43.38 9.97
CA VAL A 752 22.51 42.74 9.84
C VAL A 752 22.87 41.93 11.09
N LYS A 753 22.71 42.51 12.30
CA LYS A 753 22.99 41.82 13.57
C LYS A 753 22.13 40.57 13.83
N GLY A 754 20.89 40.56 13.33
CA GLY A 754 20.00 39.40 13.46
C GLY A 754 20.41 38.27 12.52
N ILE A 755 20.83 38.61 11.30
CA ILE A 755 21.41 37.64 10.35
C ILE A 755 22.71 37.08 10.91
N ASP A 756 23.59 37.93 11.47
CA ASP A 756 24.83 37.50 12.11
C ASP A 756 24.57 36.54 13.28
N ALA A 757 23.52 36.78 14.07
CA ALA A 757 23.14 35.87 15.16
C ALA A 757 22.67 34.49 14.64
N ILE A 758 21.85 34.45 13.58
CA ILE A 758 21.44 33.18 12.94
C ILE A 758 22.67 32.44 12.41
N MET A 759 23.56 33.14 11.70
CA MET A 759 24.74 32.52 11.09
C MET A 759 25.77 32.06 12.14
N SER A 760 26.00 32.85 13.18
CA SER A 760 26.87 32.46 14.31
C SER A 760 26.36 31.19 14.98
N MET A 761 25.05 31.11 15.24
CA MET A 761 24.42 29.92 15.83
C MET A 761 24.59 28.68 14.95
N LEU A 762 24.44 28.83 13.63
CA LEU A 762 24.55 27.73 12.67
C LEU A 762 26.00 27.23 12.46
N GLN A 763 27.01 28.06 12.76
CA GLN A 763 28.43 27.74 12.57
C GLN A 763 29.11 27.18 13.83
N LYS A 764 28.52 27.36 15.01
CA LYS A 764 29.09 26.82 16.25
C LYS A 764 29.11 25.30 16.20
N GLU A 765 30.24 24.73 16.61
CA GLU A 765 30.39 23.28 16.78
C GLU A 765 29.43 22.80 17.88
N LYS A 766 28.76 21.67 17.64
CA LYS A 766 27.70 21.12 18.50
C LYS A 766 28.04 19.71 18.96
#